data_AF-A0A932KU56-F1
#
_entry.id   AF-A0A932KU56-F1
#
_cell.length_a   1.000
_cell.length_b   1.000
_cell.length_c   1.000
_cell.angle_alpha   90.00
_cell.angle_beta   90.00
_cell.angle_gamma   90.00
#
_symmetry.space_group_name_H-M   'P 1'
#
loop_
_entity.id
_entity.type
_entity.pdbx_description
1 polymer ?
#
loop_
_entity_poly.entity_id
_entity_poly.type
_entity_poly.pdbx_seq_one_letter_code
_entity_poly.pdbx_strand_id
1 'polypeptide(L)'
;MVSNSPSQFEFLPEYPQLAGGAGRKPAPQITAPAIIQQLAFRIPDELADEPEKWEQNIVGYIGRLAEQFRLMGAPPVKVEELGGPSIRYRTFRLAFTWESIPVEVSFKLHSEYLAVSTVMHWSGKTPGVEHGLAATKLTDTLSVLNQSLTKRYAEVSQKGHVDLAKDRAELKPRHHTIYHEIWDRFQREVLFKPYIASPSQERKPLKNPSQTLGRIFLDIRHLLLSRGEGRNFIALPGKRPKRRSLGKLGFKRGDDAKCVETLMPFFQAGLERQAEDERQSQPVEYTFSRMLGNCIHGSTLGAHLTGGQTGPLTTILYSTQNDEWQLGRWVEYLNALATLRHAILFDLEKINEANNELRKLERQLALINQRLSGGNDEERRRARETASRLFEALAFVEQGLPANFRELAEDAKARTEQQTIKGGLAHRTQRSRYYHQEFLDLLPYLDIHQIGRYQAYKEYVEAHFGTSYAFVRMVDIRLDRLKEGMAALEEKIQTETAIGLSKSAEIAFWQILFPYYWPQVMFKIFGEGAFLKFLFTVVSLGYGIYKAHREQIDKLGGVKEVWKLVQEDTAQRSLEFNNRARQKLVPPVQRKWRSARHNLRRQSVKVRNFAERGLVAPIRRTWTRVRRWPARNLNRDRD
;
A
#
# COMPACT_ATOMS: atom_id res chain seq x y z
N MET A 1 -8.85 29.50 20.45
CA MET A 1 -7.73 29.08 19.59
C MET A 1 -7.93 27.61 19.29
N VAL A 2 -8.49 27.30 18.13
CA VAL A 2 -8.81 25.94 17.69
C VAL A 2 -7.56 25.38 17.02
N SER A 3 -6.94 24.39 17.66
CA SER A 3 -5.84 23.63 17.06
C SER A 3 -6.42 22.69 16.00
N ASN A 4 -6.37 23.11 14.74
CA ASN A 4 -6.52 22.20 13.61
C ASN A 4 -5.30 21.28 13.57
N SER A 5 -5.37 20.15 14.26
CA SER A 5 -4.44 19.05 14.04
C SER A 5 -4.75 18.44 12.66
N PRO A 6 -3.78 18.30 11.76
CA PRO A 6 -4.00 17.67 10.47
C PRO A 6 -4.22 16.17 10.67
N SER A 7 -5.43 15.72 10.34
CA SER A 7 -5.81 14.33 10.05
C SER A 7 -5.14 13.27 10.93
N GLN A 8 -5.58 13.17 12.19
CA GLN A 8 -5.70 11.83 12.76
C GLN A 8 -6.66 11.07 11.84
N PHE A 9 -6.14 10.11 11.08
CA PHE A 9 -6.96 8.98 10.64
C PHE A 9 -7.41 8.28 11.92
N GLU A 10 -8.45 8.80 12.57
CA GLU A 10 -9.20 8.05 13.55
C GLU A 10 -9.62 6.78 12.82
N PHE A 11 -9.15 5.64 13.35
CA PHE A 11 -9.59 4.32 13.00
C PHE A 11 -11.07 4.38 12.65
N LEU A 12 -11.47 4.05 11.41
CA LEU A 12 -12.87 3.77 11.14
C LEU A 12 -13.25 2.64 12.12
N PRO A 13 -14.13 2.87 13.11
CA PRO A 13 -14.49 1.88 14.14
C PRO A 13 -15.20 0.65 13.54
N GLU A 14 -15.41 0.66 12.22
CA GLU A 14 -16.22 -0.26 11.47
C GLU A 14 -15.50 -1.57 11.12
N TYR A 15 -14.16 -1.63 11.10
CA TYR A 15 -13.44 -2.84 10.69
C TYR A 15 -13.82 -4.14 11.46
N PRO A 16 -14.02 -4.12 12.81
CA PRO A 16 -14.48 -5.30 13.54
C PRO A 16 -15.95 -5.66 13.28
N GLN A 17 -16.80 -4.67 12.99
CA GLN A 17 -18.23 -4.88 12.72
C GLN A 17 -18.46 -5.53 11.36
N LEU A 18 -17.48 -5.43 10.47
CA LEU A 18 -17.51 -6.06 9.16
C LEU A 18 -17.30 -7.59 9.23
N ALA A 19 -16.71 -8.16 10.30
CA ALA A 19 -16.37 -9.59 10.45
C ALA A 19 -17.57 -10.59 10.41
N GLY A 20 -18.81 -10.11 10.53
CA GLY A 20 -20.01 -10.95 10.61
C GLY A 20 -20.48 -11.48 9.26
N GLY A 21 -20.24 -12.76 8.97
CA GLY A 21 -20.69 -13.47 7.75
C GLY A 21 -22.21 -13.67 7.57
N ALA A 22 -23.06 -12.85 8.20
CA ALA A 22 -24.52 -12.99 8.26
C ALA A 22 -25.30 -12.26 7.14
N GLY A 23 -24.64 -11.45 6.31
CA GLY A 23 -25.26 -10.74 5.17
C GLY A 23 -24.90 -11.34 3.81
N ARG A 24 -24.94 -12.68 3.65
CA ARG A 24 -24.41 -13.34 2.44
C ARG A 24 -25.26 -13.01 1.21
N LYS A 25 -24.68 -12.20 0.33
CA LYS A 25 -25.12 -11.97 -1.04
C LYS A 25 -25.44 -13.31 -1.73
N PRO A 26 -26.49 -13.39 -2.58
CA PRO A 26 -26.71 -14.57 -3.40
C PRO A 26 -25.52 -14.78 -4.33
N ALA A 27 -24.90 -15.95 -4.24
CA ALA A 27 -23.82 -16.36 -5.12
C ALA A 27 -24.30 -16.36 -6.59
N PRO A 28 -23.41 -16.08 -7.55
CA PRO A 28 -23.75 -16.20 -8.97
C PRO A 28 -24.18 -17.64 -9.28
N GLN A 29 -25.11 -17.84 -10.21
CA GLN A 29 -25.47 -19.19 -10.64
C GLN A 29 -24.50 -19.62 -11.73
N ILE A 30 -23.53 -20.47 -11.41
CA ILE A 30 -22.48 -20.87 -12.35
C ILE A 30 -22.71 -22.30 -12.83
N THR A 31 -22.99 -22.44 -14.12
CA THR A 31 -23.06 -23.74 -14.81
C THR A 31 -21.66 -24.25 -15.17
N ALA A 32 -21.46 -25.57 -15.07
CA ALA A 32 -20.26 -26.21 -15.60
C ALA A 32 -20.54 -26.87 -16.97
N PRO A 33 -19.56 -26.84 -17.90
CA PRO A 33 -18.28 -26.19 -17.73
C PRO A 33 -18.36 -24.68 -18.03
N ALA A 34 -17.43 -23.94 -17.43
CA ALA A 34 -17.29 -22.51 -17.63
C ALA A 34 -15.81 -22.14 -17.60
N ILE A 35 -15.46 -21.05 -18.26
CA ILE A 35 -14.18 -20.39 -18.04
C ILE A 35 -14.45 -19.11 -17.26
N ILE A 36 -13.64 -18.87 -16.22
CA ILE A 36 -13.81 -17.74 -15.31
C ILE A 36 -12.51 -16.97 -15.24
N GLN A 37 -12.57 -15.65 -15.19
CA GLN A 37 -11.42 -14.79 -14.93
C GLN A 37 -11.70 -13.91 -13.71
N GLN A 38 -10.74 -13.83 -12.81
CA GLN A 38 -10.71 -12.86 -11.71
C GLN A 38 -9.55 -11.91 -11.95
N LEU A 39 -9.87 -10.65 -12.27
CA LEU A 39 -8.92 -9.55 -12.27
C LEU A 39 -9.06 -8.78 -10.96
N ALA A 40 -7.95 -8.37 -10.35
CA ALA A 40 -8.00 -7.42 -9.25
C ALA A 40 -7.05 -6.25 -9.52
N PHE A 41 -7.60 -5.05 -9.39
CA PHE A 41 -6.95 -3.78 -9.67
C PHE A 41 -6.74 -3.03 -8.36
N ARG A 42 -5.50 -2.66 -8.08
CA ARG A 42 -5.16 -1.82 -6.94
C ARG A 42 -5.48 -0.37 -7.29
N ILE A 43 -6.11 0.38 -6.37
CA ILE A 43 -6.34 1.82 -6.55
C ILE A 43 -5.05 2.51 -6.98
N PRO A 44 -5.06 3.35 -8.04
CA PRO A 44 -3.91 4.15 -8.40
C PRO A 44 -3.40 4.94 -7.19
N ASP A 45 -2.09 4.94 -6.94
CA ASP A 45 -1.52 5.67 -5.79
C ASP A 45 -1.94 7.15 -5.80
N GLU A 46 -2.16 7.77 -6.98
CA GLU A 46 -2.68 9.14 -7.13
C GLU A 46 -4.10 9.35 -6.57
N LEU A 47 -4.94 8.32 -6.59
CA LEU A 47 -6.35 8.36 -6.17
C LEU A 47 -6.60 7.73 -4.80
N ALA A 48 -5.57 7.16 -4.15
CA ALA A 48 -5.70 6.54 -2.83
C ALA A 48 -6.21 7.51 -1.76
N ASP A 49 -5.93 8.81 -1.89
CA ASP A 49 -6.39 9.86 -0.96
C ASP A 49 -7.77 10.44 -1.33
N GLU A 50 -8.29 10.10 -2.52
CA GLU A 50 -9.58 10.53 -3.04
C GLU A 50 -10.43 9.29 -3.40
N PRO A 51 -10.71 8.38 -2.44
CA PRO A 51 -11.39 7.10 -2.73
C PRO A 51 -12.75 7.30 -3.39
N GLU A 52 -13.49 8.36 -3.01
CA GLU A 52 -14.78 8.73 -3.61
C GLU A 52 -14.66 9.05 -5.10
N LYS A 53 -13.57 9.71 -5.52
CA LYS A 53 -13.35 10.04 -6.93
C LYS A 53 -12.98 8.82 -7.74
N TRP A 54 -12.17 7.92 -7.17
CA TRP A 54 -11.89 6.64 -7.81
C TRP A 54 -13.16 5.81 -7.95
N GLU A 55 -13.97 5.73 -6.90
CA GLU A 55 -15.29 5.11 -6.95
C GLU A 55 -16.18 5.70 -8.05
N GLN A 56 -16.30 7.03 -8.12
CA GLN A 56 -17.05 7.71 -9.19
C GLN A 56 -16.51 7.35 -10.59
N ASN A 57 -15.18 7.23 -10.74
CA ASN A 57 -14.56 6.80 -12.00
C ASN A 57 -14.94 5.36 -12.35
N ILE A 58 -14.95 4.44 -11.38
CA ILE A 58 -15.34 3.05 -11.56
C ILE A 58 -16.82 2.94 -11.90
N VAL A 59 -17.70 3.61 -11.15
CA VAL A 59 -19.16 3.63 -11.41
C VAL A 59 -19.44 4.21 -12.81
N GLY A 60 -18.79 5.31 -13.18
CA GLY A 60 -18.90 5.88 -14.52
C GLY A 60 -18.39 4.95 -15.62
N TYR A 61 -17.32 4.19 -15.36
CA TYR A 61 -16.84 3.15 -16.28
C TYR A 61 -17.85 2.01 -16.44
N ILE A 62 -18.42 1.50 -15.34
CA ILE A 62 -19.44 0.44 -15.36
C ILE A 62 -20.68 0.92 -16.13
N GLY A 63 -21.11 2.17 -15.94
CA GLY A 63 -22.20 2.77 -16.70
C GLY A 63 -21.94 2.82 -18.20
N ARG A 64 -20.73 3.22 -18.62
CA ARG A 64 -20.33 3.20 -20.05
C ARG A 64 -20.28 1.78 -20.62
N LEU A 65 -19.81 0.81 -19.83
CA LEU A 65 -19.76 -0.58 -20.25
C LEU A 65 -21.18 -1.17 -20.44
N ALA A 66 -22.09 -0.90 -19.49
CA ALA A 66 -23.49 -1.30 -19.60
C ALA A 66 -24.17 -0.69 -20.83
N GLU A 67 -23.94 0.60 -21.09
CA GLU A 67 -24.46 1.28 -22.27
C GLU A 67 -23.91 0.69 -23.58
N GLN A 68 -22.60 0.38 -23.62
CA GLN A 68 -22.00 -0.28 -24.78
C GLN A 68 -22.69 -1.62 -25.09
N PHE A 69 -22.99 -2.42 -24.07
CA PHE A 69 -23.70 -3.69 -24.28
C PHE A 69 -25.12 -3.48 -24.79
N ARG A 70 -25.83 -2.49 -24.26
CA ARG A 70 -27.15 -2.10 -24.77
C ARG A 70 -27.08 -1.75 -26.26
N LEU A 71 -26.08 -0.99 -26.68
CA LEU A 71 -25.85 -0.61 -28.08
C LEU A 71 -25.45 -1.78 -28.99
N MET A 72 -24.84 -2.84 -28.42
CA MET A 72 -24.52 -4.07 -29.14
C MET A 72 -25.73 -5.01 -29.33
N GLY A 73 -26.93 -4.57 -28.95
CA GLY A 73 -28.14 -5.40 -29.03
C GLY A 73 -28.16 -6.52 -28.00
N ALA A 74 -27.32 -6.45 -26.95
CA ALA A 74 -27.43 -7.36 -25.83
C ALA A 74 -28.78 -7.15 -25.11
N PRO A 75 -29.36 -8.21 -24.50
CA PRO A 75 -30.53 -8.05 -23.64
C PRO A 75 -30.27 -6.96 -22.57
N PRO A 76 -31.34 -6.32 -22.05
CA PRO A 76 -31.20 -5.23 -21.09
C PRO A 76 -30.26 -5.66 -19.95
N VAL A 77 -29.16 -4.92 -19.84
CA VAL A 77 -28.13 -5.18 -18.83
C VAL A 77 -28.75 -4.92 -17.47
N LYS A 78 -28.94 -5.97 -16.68
CA LYS A 78 -29.43 -5.83 -15.32
C LYS A 78 -28.27 -5.37 -14.44
N VAL A 79 -28.18 -4.07 -14.18
CA VAL A 79 -27.24 -3.52 -13.18
C VAL A 79 -27.91 -3.66 -11.82
N GLU A 80 -27.43 -4.60 -11.01
CA GLU A 80 -27.83 -4.70 -9.61
C GLU A 80 -26.72 -4.12 -8.74
N GLU A 81 -27.01 -3.01 -8.06
CA GLU A 81 -26.21 -2.58 -6.92
C GLU A 81 -26.64 -3.43 -5.72
N LEU A 82 -25.74 -4.29 -5.27
CA LEU A 82 -25.95 -5.11 -4.09
C LEU A 82 -25.18 -4.44 -2.94
N GLY A 83 -25.87 -3.58 -2.21
CA GLY A 83 -25.33 -2.68 -1.18
C GLY A 83 -26.35 -2.44 -0.05
N GLY A 84 -25.90 -2.55 1.20
CA GLY A 84 -26.62 -2.11 2.40
C GLY A 84 -25.61 -1.41 3.32
N PRO A 85 -26.06 -0.65 4.34
CA PRO A 85 -25.17 0.15 5.20
C PRO A 85 -24.12 -0.67 5.96
N SER A 86 -24.24 -2.01 5.99
CA SER A 86 -23.29 -2.93 6.62
C SER A 86 -22.38 -3.70 5.65
N ILE A 87 -22.43 -3.42 4.34
CA ILE A 87 -21.68 -4.20 3.33
C ILE A 87 -20.30 -3.59 3.09
N ARG A 88 -19.26 -4.43 3.24
CA ARG A 88 -17.83 -4.12 3.09
C ARG A 88 -17.37 -3.57 1.73
N TYR A 89 -18.16 -3.80 0.69
CA TYR A 89 -17.84 -3.45 -0.69
C TYR A 89 -19.14 -3.32 -1.48
N ARG A 90 -19.15 -2.45 -2.50
CA ARG A 90 -20.28 -2.38 -3.44
C ARG A 90 -20.11 -3.43 -4.51
N THR A 91 -21.19 -4.12 -4.87
CA THR A 91 -21.15 -5.02 -6.02
C THR A 91 -22.05 -4.54 -7.13
N PHE A 92 -21.52 -4.54 -8.36
CA PHE A 92 -22.28 -4.43 -9.59
C PHE A 92 -22.22 -5.77 -10.33
N ARG A 93 -23.32 -6.16 -10.97
CA ARG A 93 -23.38 -7.33 -11.88
C ARG A 93 -23.89 -6.87 -13.22
N LEU A 94 -23.30 -7.38 -14.30
CA LEU A 94 -23.74 -7.20 -15.68
C LEU A 94 -23.86 -8.58 -16.31
N ALA A 95 -24.97 -8.87 -16.97
CA ALA A 95 -25.18 -10.12 -17.72
C ALA A 95 -25.53 -9.78 -19.17
N PHE A 96 -24.86 -10.44 -20.11
CA PHE A 96 -25.03 -10.22 -21.56
C PHE A 96 -24.54 -11.44 -22.35
N THR A 97 -24.61 -11.37 -23.69
CA THR A 97 -24.09 -12.41 -24.59
C THR A 97 -22.97 -11.84 -25.45
N TRP A 98 -21.83 -12.53 -25.52
CA TRP A 98 -20.69 -12.18 -26.39
C TRP A 98 -20.40 -13.34 -27.33
N GLU A 99 -20.53 -13.12 -28.65
CA GLU A 99 -20.32 -14.15 -29.67
C GLU A 99 -21.12 -15.44 -29.44
N SER A 100 -22.35 -15.30 -28.92
CA SER A 100 -23.24 -16.41 -28.54
C SER A 100 -22.79 -17.18 -27.27
N ILE A 101 -21.87 -16.62 -26.49
CA ILE A 101 -21.49 -17.09 -25.14
C ILE A 101 -22.19 -16.23 -24.09
N PRO A 102 -22.99 -16.81 -23.18
CA PRO A 102 -23.50 -16.07 -22.01
C PRO A 102 -22.36 -15.65 -21.08
N VAL A 103 -22.31 -14.36 -20.76
CA VAL A 103 -21.27 -13.76 -19.92
C VAL A 103 -21.90 -13.03 -18.73
N GLU A 104 -21.43 -13.33 -17.53
CA GLU A 104 -21.68 -12.52 -16.32
C GLU A 104 -20.39 -11.82 -15.90
N VAL A 105 -20.44 -10.52 -15.65
CA VAL A 105 -19.34 -9.73 -15.10
C VAL A 105 -19.77 -9.14 -13.77
N SER A 106 -19.04 -9.44 -12.70
CA SER A 106 -19.26 -8.88 -11.37
C SER A 106 -18.10 -8.00 -10.95
N PHE A 107 -18.41 -6.75 -10.60
CA PHE A 107 -17.47 -5.76 -10.07
C PHE A 107 -17.67 -5.64 -8.57
N LYS A 108 -16.65 -5.96 -7.77
CA LYS A 108 -16.62 -5.79 -6.33
C LYS A 108 -15.68 -4.64 -6.00
N LEU A 109 -16.25 -3.51 -5.61
CA LEU A 109 -15.51 -2.30 -5.27
C LEU A 109 -15.23 -2.26 -3.78
N HIS A 110 -13.99 -2.57 -3.41
CA HIS A 110 -13.48 -2.43 -2.05
C HIS A 110 -12.86 -1.04 -1.84
N SER A 111 -12.59 -0.67 -0.60
CA SER A 111 -11.93 0.59 -0.25
C SER A 111 -10.54 0.76 -0.84
N GLU A 112 -9.87 -0.33 -1.24
CA GLU A 112 -8.46 -0.30 -1.68
C GLU A 112 -8.19 -1.02 -3.01
N TYR A 113 -9.18 -1.74 -3.53
CA TYR A 113 -9.05 -2.44 -4.79
C TYR A 113 -10.40 -2.74 -5.44
N LEU A 114 -10.38 -2.96 -6.75
CA LEU A 114 -11.52 -3.38 -7.54
C LEU A 114 -11.29 -4.83 -7.97
N ALA A 115 -12.19 -5.72 -7.60
CA ALA A 115 -12.20 -7.11 -8.07
C ALA A 115 -13.23 -7.25 -9.20
N VAL A 116 -12.81 -7.74 -10.36
CA VAL A 116 -13.67 -7.99 -11.53
C VAL A 116 -13.65 -9.48 -11.82
N SER A 117 -14.79 -10.14 -11.57
CA SER A 117 -15.01 -11.55 -11.88
C SER A 117 -15.81 -11.66 -13.16
N THR A 118 -15.29 -12.29 -14.19
CA THR A 118 -16.00 -12.60 -15.43
C THR A 118 -16.23 -14.10 -15.54
N VAL A 119 -17.47 -14.52 -15.72
CA VAL A 119 -17.88 -15.91 -15.94
C VAL A 119 -18.41 -16.04 -17.36
N MET A 120 -17.81 -16.94 -18.15
CA MET A 120 -18.32 -17.32 -19.47
C MET A 120 -18.90 -18.72 -19.37
N HIS A 121 -20.22 -18.81 -19.43
CA HIS A 121 -20.94 -20.07 -19.35
C HIS A 121 -20.86 -20.79 -20.68
N TRP A 122 -20.51 -22.07 -20.68
CA TRP A 122 -20.65 -22.86 -21.89
C TRP A 122 -22.04 -23.50 -21.93
N SER A 123 -22.90 -23.00 -22.83
CA SER A 123 -24.23 -23.56 -23.09
C SER A 123 -24.25 -24.59 -24.22
N GLY A 124 -23.10 -24.85 -24.87
CA GLY A 124 -23.00 -25.68 -26.07
C GLY A 124 -23.49 -24.95 -27.33
N LYS A 125 -23.59 -25.68 -28.45
CA LYS A 125 -24.17 -25.13 -29.67
C LYS A 125 -25.70 -25.11 -29.54
N THR A 126 -26.29 -23.92 -29.56
CA THR A 126 -27.75 -23.79 -29.64
C THR A 126 -28.15 -24.00 -31.10
N PRO A 127 -28.97 -25.01 -31.43
CA PRO A 127 -29.39 -25.25 -32.81
C PRO A 127 -30.01 -23.97 -33.41
N GLY A 128 -29.54 -23.58 -34.61
CA GLY A 128 -30.07 -22.42 -35.34
C GLY A 128 -29.50 -21.05 -34.93
N VAL A 129 -28.58 -20.98 -33.97
CA VAL A 129 -27.88 -19.73 -33.63
C VAL A 129 -26.51 -19.74 -34.30
N GLU A 130 -26.21 -18.72 -35.09
CA GLU A 130 -24.84 -18.51 -35.59
C GLU A 130 -23.91 -18.23 -34.41
N HIS A 131 -22.89 -19.07 -34.26
CA HIS A 131 -21.90 -18.93 -33.21
C HIS A 131 -20.73 -18.08 -33.72
N GLY A 132 -20.32 -17.09 -32.92
CA GLY A 132 -19.10 -16.36 -33.23
C GLY A 132 -17.85 -17.24 -33.12
N LEU A 133 -16.71 -16.68 -33.51
CA LEU A 133 -15.44 -17.39 -33.58
C LEU A 133 -15.01 -17.94 -32.21
N ALA A 134 -15.17 -17.16 -31.13
CA ALA A 134 -14.82 -17.56 -29.76
C ALA A 134 -15.71 -18.71 -29.27
N ALA A 135 -17.03 -18.66 -29.49
CA ALA A 135 -17.94 -19.73 -29.10
C ALA A 135 -17.61 -21.04 -29.83
N THR A 136 -17.31 -20.95 -31.12
CA THR A 136 -16.91 -22.09 -31.95
C THR A 136 -15.60 -22.70 -31.44
N LYS A 137 -14.55 -21.88 -31.29
CA LYS A 137 -13.25 -22.32 -30.78
C LYS A 137 -13.34 -22.93 -29.38
N LEU A 138 -14.09 -22.33 -28.47
CA LEU A 138 -14.27 -22.85 -27.11
C LEU A 138 -15.01 -24.19 -27.13
N THR A 139 -16.05 -24.31 -27.95
CA THR A 139 -16.82 -25.55 -28.10
C THR A 139 -15.95 -26.68 -28.63
N ASP A 140 -15.19 -26.44 -29.70
CA ASP A 140 -14.34 -27.45 -30.31
C ASP A 140 -13.20 -27.84 -29.35
N THR A 141 -12.64 -26.86 -28.66
CA THR A 141 -11.61 -27.05 -27.61
C THR A 141 -12.10 -27.92 -26.46
N LEU A 142 -13.28 -27.63 -25.91
CA LEU A 142 -13.85 -28.40 -24.79
C LEU A 142 -14.27 -29.82 -25.20
N SER A 143 -14.74 -29.99 -26.44
CA SER A 143 -15.06 -31.31 -27.00
C SER A 143 -13.82 -32.20 -27.08
N VAL A 144 -12.74 -31.69 -27.69
CA VAL A 144 -11.46 -32.41 -27.81
C VAL A 144 -10.83 -32.66 -26.44
N LEU A 145 -10.89 -31.68 -25.54
CA LEU A 145 -10.43 -31.84 -24.16
C LEU A 145 -11.18 -32.98 -23.45
N ASN A 146 -12.52 -33.00 -23.53
CA ASN A 146 -13.31 -34.07 -22.91
C ASN A 146 -12.97 -35.44 -23.49
N GLN A 147 -12.80 -35.57 -24.80
CA GLN A 147 -12.39 -36.83 -25.44
C GLN A 147 -11.03 -37.32 -24.90
N SER A 148 -10.06 -36.41 -24.83
CA SER A 148 -8.70 -36.69 -24.35
C SER A 148 -8.71 -37.12 -22.88
N LEU A 149 -9.40 -36.37 -22.01
CA LEU A 149 -9.50 -36.68 -20.59
C LEU A 149 -10.31 -37.95 -20.32
N THR A 150 -11.35 -38.23 -21.13
CA THR A 150 -12.13 -39.47 -21.04
C THR A 150 -11.26 -40.70 -21.31
N LYS A 151 -10.52 -40.67 -22.43
CA LYS A 151 -9.59 -41.74 -22.78
C LYS A 151 -8.55 -41.95 -21.69
N ARG A 152 -7.94 -40.85 -21.24
CA ARG A 152 -6.91 -40.88 -20.21
C ARG A 152 -7.41 -41.37 -18.86
N TYR A 153 -8.59 -40.96 -18.43
CA TYR A 153 -9.19 -41.44 -17.19
C TYR A 153 -9.39 -42.97 -17.20
N ALA A 154 -9.81 -43.52 -18.35
CA ALA A 154 -9.91 -44.96 -18.54
C ALA A 154 -8.53 -45.65 -18.46
N GLU A 155 -7.50 -45.06 -19.10
CA GLU A 155 -6.12 -45.59 -19.06
C GLU A 155 -5.52 -45.54 -17.65
N VAL A 156 -5.62 -44.41 -16.94
CA VAL A 156 -5.17 -44.26 -15.54
C VAL A 156 -5.89 -45.27 -14.65
N SER A 157 -7.17 -45.52 -14.90
CA SER A 157 -7.95 -46.51 -14.14
C SER A 157 -7.52 -47.96 -14.38
N GLN A 158 -6.94 -48.28 -15.55
CA GLN A 158 -6.52 -49.63 -15.93
C GLN A 158 -5.03 -49.90 -15.68
N LYS A 159 -4.15 -48.97 -16.08
CA LYS A 159 -2.69 -49.17 -16.16
C LYS A 159 -1.92 -48.54 -15.00
N GLY A 160 -2.53 -47.62 -14.25
CA GLY A 160 -1.88 -46.89 -13.16
C GLY A 160 -0.84 -45.84 -13.58
N HIS A 161 -0.26 -45.93 -14.79
CA HIS A 161 0.68 -44.95 -15.35
C HIS A 161 0.42 -44.69 -16.84
N VAL A 162 0.61 -43.44 -17.27
CA VAL A 162 0.37 -42.96 -18.64
C VAL A 162 1.50 -42.02 -19.05
N ASP A 163 1.94 -42.11 -20.30
CA ASP A 163 2.93 -41.20 -20.90
C ASP A 163 2.40 -39.76 -20.92
N LEU A 164 3.03 -38.89 -20.13
CA LEU A 164 2.62 -37.48 -19.96
C LEU A 164 3.02 -36.61 -21.15
N ALA A 165 4.10 -36.94 -21.85
CA ALA A 165 4.70 -36.04 -22.84
C ALA A 165 3.83 -35.90 -24.08
N LYS A 166 3.31 -37.03 -24.58
CA LYS A 166 2.42 -37.06 -25.75
C LYS A 166 1.12 -36.30 -25.49
N ASP A 167 0.47 -36.57 -24.35
CA ASP A 167 -0.80 -35.94 -23.98
C ASP A 167 -0.63 -34.43 -23.79
N ARG A 168 0.51 -34.00 -23.23
CA ARG A 168 0.84 -32.59 -23.05
C ARG A 168 0.90 -31.85 -24.39
N ALA A 169 1.58 -32.42 -25.39
CA ALA A 169 1.69 -31.81 -26.71
C ALA A 169 0.32 -31.66 -27.40
N GLU A 170 -0.54 -32.66 -27.28
CA GLU A 170 -1.92 -32.63 -27.81
C GLU A 170 -2.80 -31.56 -27.15
N LEU A 171 -2.65 -31.40 -25.83
CA LEU A 171 -3.46 -30.50 -25.01
C LEU A 171 -2.96 -29.04 -25.01
N LYS A 172 -1.72 -28.77 -25.44
CA LYS A 172 -1.12 -27.43 -25.47
C LYS A 172 -1.96 -26.37 -26.22
N PRO A 173 -2.44 -26.60 -27.45
CA PRO A 173 -3.29 -25.61 -28.13
C PRO A 173 -4.58 -25.32 -27.36
N ARG A 174 -5.15 -26.34 -26.70
CA ARG A 174 -6.42 -26.23 -25.95
C ARG A 174 -6.23 -25.42 -24.68
N HIS A 175 -5.13 -25.67 -23.97
CA HIS A 175 -4.72 -24.85 -22.82
C HIS A 175 -4.55 -23.38 -23.24
N HIS A 176 -3.88 -23.13 -24.37
CA HIS A 176 -3.69 -21.78 -24.88
C HIS A 176 -5.00 -21.07 -25.21
N THR A 177 -5.92 -21.74 -25.90
CA THR A 177 -7.22 -21.16 -26.23
C THR A 177 -8.06 -20.85 -24.97
N ILE A 178 -8.11 -21.77 -24.01
CA ILE A 178 -8.89 -21.61 -22.76
C ILE A 178 -8.32 -20.50 -21.85
N TYR A 179 -7.01 -20.46 -21.65
CA TYR A 179 -6.40 -19.58 -20.67
C TYR A 179 -5.84 -18.29 -21.25
N HIS A 180 -5.70 -18.13 -22.56
CA HIS A 180 -5.12 -16.91 -23.16
C HIS A 180 -5.98 -16.33 -24.26
N GLU A 181 -6.13 -17.04 -25.37
CA GLU A 181 -6.69 -16.49 -26.61
C GLU A 181 -8.08 -15.86 -26.43
N ILE A 182 -9.00 -16.58 -25.76
CA ILE A 182 -10.38 -16.10 -25.55
C ILE A 182 -10.38 -14.89 -24.62
N TRP A 183 -9.61 -14.92 -23.53
CA TRP A 183 -9.54 -13.84 -22.56
C TRP A 183 -8.91 -12.57 -23.12
N ASP A 184 -7.79 -12.69 -23.84
CA ASP A 184 -7.10 -11.54 -24.41
C ASP A 184 -7.98 -10.84 -25.46
N ARG A 185 -8.78 -11.61 -26.19
CA ARG A 185 -9.79 -11.09 -27.12
C ARG A 185 -10.94 -10.42 -26.39
N PHE A 186 -11.53 -11.08 -25.40
CA PHE A 186 -12.62 -10.53 -24.59
C PHE A 186 -12.20 -9.23 -23.89
N GLN A 187 -11.02 -9.20 -23.27
CA GLN A 187 -10.50 -8.01 -22.62
C GLN A 187 -10.37 -6.83 -23.58
N ARG A 188 -9.87 -7.07 -24.80
CA ARG A 188 -9.70 -6.04 -25.82
C ARG A 188 -11.02 -5.53 -26.39
N GLU A 189 -11.92 -6.45 -26.73
CA GLU A 189 -13.19 -6.14 -27.42
C GLU A 189 -14.28 -5.64 -26.46
N VAL A 190 -14.24 -6.10 -25.21
CA VAL A 190 -15.31 -5.88 -24.23
C VAL A 190 -14.81 -5.02 -23.07
N LEU A 191 -13.91 -5.52 -22.22
CA LEU A 191 -13.60 -4.84 -20.96
C LEU A 191 -12.87 -3.50 -21.17
N PHE A 192 -11.92 -3.44 -22.10
CA PHE A 192 -11.10 -2.24 -22.31
C PHE A 192 -11.56 -1.36 -23.47
N LYS A 193 -12.53 -1.79 -24.28
CA LYS A 193 -13.09 -1.00 -25.38
C LYS A 193 -13.71 0.34 -24.95
N PRO A 194 -14.43 0.47 -23.82
CA PRO A 194 -14.96 1.76 -23.37
C PRO A 194 -13.89 2.85 -23.15
N TYR A 195 -12.62 2.47 -22.99
CA TYR A 195 -11.50 3.43 -22.89
C TYR A 195 -11.05 3.98 -24.23
N ILE A 196 -11.24 3.22 -25.31
CA ILE A 196 -10.74 3.53 -26.64
C ILE A 196 -11.72 4.43 -27.40
N ALA A 197 -13.03 4.25 -27.17
CA ALA A 197 -14.06 4.67 -28.11
C ALA A 197 -14.84 5.95 -27.74
N SER A 198 -14.37 6.83 -26.84
CA SER A 198 -15.14 8.02 -26.46
C SER A 198 -15.16 9.08 -27.59
N PRO A 199 -16.25 9.23 -28.38
CA PRO A 199 -16.25 10.02 -29.62
C PRO A 199 -16.43 11.52 -29.37
N SER A 200 -16.89 11.90 -28.18
CA SER A 200 -17.33 13.26 -27.85
C SER A 200 -16.23 14.14 -27.24
N GLN A 201 -14.98 13.67 -27.19
CA GLN A 201 -13.86 14.47 -26.73
C GLN A 201 -12.69 14.38 -27.71
N GLU A 202 -12.47 15.45 -28.51
CA GLU A 202 -11.17 15.78 -29.14
C GLU A 202 -10.02 15.95 -28.10
N ARG A 203 -10.29 15.71 -26.81
CA ARG A 203 -9.31 15.71 -25.74
C ARG A 203 -8.80 14.30 -25.56
N LYS A 204 -7.60 14.06 -26.12
CA LYS A 204 -6.60 13.02 -25.84
C LYS A 204 -7.16 11.66 -25.37
N PRO A 205 -6.91 10.54 -26.09
CA PRO A 205 -7.34 9.21 -25.67
C PRO A 205 -7.06 9.00 -24.18
N LEU A 206 -8.08 8.55 -23.44
CA LEU A 206 -7.97 8.25 -22.02
C LEU A 206 -6.71 7.40 -21.83
N LYS A 207 -5.83 7.88 -20.94
CA LYS A 207 -4.55 7.25 -20.65
C LYS A 207 -4.78 5.77 -20.27
N ASN A 208 -3.79 4.93 -20.57
CA ASN A 208 -3.66 3.50 -20.26
C ASN A 208 -4.66 2.99 -19.18
N PRO A 209 -5.46 1.92 -19.40
CA PRO A 209 -6.47 1.40 -18.45
C PRO A 209 -5.99 1.30 -17.00
N SER A 210 -4.70 1.05 -16.80
CA SER A 210 -4.02 1.05 -15.50
C SER A 210 -4.20 2.34 -14.68
N GLN A 211 -4.44 3.48 -15.32
CA GLN A 211 -4.64 4.76 -14.65
C GLN A 211 -6.08 4.98 -14.18
N THR A 212 -7.06 4.36 -14.84
CA THR A 212 -8.46 4.50 -14.44
C THR A 212 -8.87 3.37 -13.50
N LEU A 213 -8.65 2.12 -13.91
CA LEU A 213 -9.02 0.96 -13.09
C LEU A 213 -8.01 0.70 -11.98
N GLY A 214 -6.75 1.06 -12.20
CA GLY A 214 -5.66 0.70 -11.31
C GLY A 214 -4.69 -0.31 -11.90
N ARG A 215 -3.59 -0.58 -11.20
CA ARG A 215 -2.63 -1.61 -11.61
C ARG A 215 -3.22 -2.99 -11.31
N ILE A 216 -3.23 -3.88 -12.30
CA ILE A 216 -3.58 -5.30 -12.08
C ILE A 216 -2.51 -5.89 -11.16
N PHE A 217 -2.93 -6.40 -10.00
CA PHE A 217 -2.07 -7.17 -9.10
C PHE A 217 -2.43 -8.65 -9.09
N LEU A 218 -3.58 -9.00 -9.67
CA LEU A 218 -4.08 -10.36 -9.77
C LEU A 218 -4.77 -10.58 -11.12
N ASP A 219 -4.33 -11.60 -11.84
CA ASP A 219 -5.07 -12.23 -12.94
C ASP A 219 -5.12 -13.74 -12.66
N ILE A 220 -6.30 -14.26 -12.32
CA ILE A 220 -6.53 -15.69 -12.19
C ILE A 220 -7.53 -16.11 -13.24
N ARG A 221 -7.26 -17.23 -13.89
CA ARG A 221 -8.12 -17.83 -14.89
C ARG A 221 -8.45 -19.25 -14.45
N HIS A 222 -9.74 -19.53 -14.27
CA HIS A 222 -10.27 -20.83 -13.88
C HIS A 222 -10.91 -21.54 -15.06
N LEU A 223 -10.66 -22.84 -15.18
CA LEU A 223 -11.48 -23.75 -15.95
C LEU A 223 -12.35 -24.54 -14.98
N LEU A 224 -13.64 -24.24 -14.95
CA LEU A 224 -14.62 -24.97 -14.15
C LEU A 224 -15.21 -26.11 -14.98
N LEU A 225 -15.14 -27.32 -14.43
CA LEU A 225 -15.61 -28.56 -15.01
C LEU A 225 -16.47 -29.29 -13.98
N SER A 226 -17.47 -30.03 -14.46
CA SER A 226 -18.20 -30.99 -13.66
C SER A 226 -18.14 -32.37 -14.27
N ARG A 227 -18.27 -33.40 -13.43
CA ARG A 227 -18.22 -34.80 -13.86
C ARG A 227 -19.34 -35.13 -14.85
N GLY A 228 -18.98 -35.76 -15.96
CA GLY A 228 -19.91 -36.23 -16.97
C GLY A 228 -20.65 -37.51 -16.58
N GLU A 229 -21.80 -37.75 -17.23
CA GLU A 229 -22.50 -39.03 -17.15
C GLU A 229 -21.91 -40.07 -18.12
N GLY A 230 -22.01 -41.35 -17.72
CA GLY A 230 -21.62 -42.49 -18.54
C GLY A 230 -20.11 -42.58 -18.72
N ARG A 231 -19.66 -42.54 -19.98
CA ARG A 231 -18.24 -42.62 -20.33
C ARG A 231 -17.52 -41.26 -20.31
N ASN A 232 -18.25 -40.15 -20.27
CA ASN A 232 -17.63 -38.83 -20.39
C ASN A 232 -16.99 -38.39 -19.07
N PHE A 233 -15.79 -37.82 -19.15
CA PHE A 233 -15.12 -37.24 -18.00
C PHE A 233 -15.73 -35.88 -17.58
N ILE A 234 -16.10 -35.06 -18.57
CA ILE A 234 -16.73 -33.74 -18.40
C ILE A 234 -18.22 -33.82 -18.75
N ALA A 235 -19.07 -33.16 -17.97
CA ALA A 235 -20.47 -32.92 -18.31
C ALA A 235 -20.54 -31.92 -19.47
N LEU A 236 -20.89 -32.38 -20.67
CA LEU A 236 -21.10 -31.49 -21.81
C LEU A 236 -22.54 -30.91 -21.80
N PRO A 237 -22.74 -29.67 -22.29
CA PRO A 237 -24.03 -29.01 -22.37
C PRO A 237 -25.05 -29.83 -23.17
N GLY A 238 -26.33 -29.59 -22.89
CA GLY A 238 -27.45 -30.32 -23.51
C GLY A 238 -27.74 -31.69 -22.89
N LYS A 239 -26.82 -32.24 -22.08
CA LYS A 239 -27.05 -33.46 -21.29
C LYS A 239 -27.19 -33.09 -19.82
N ARG A 240 -28.36 -32.59 -19.41
CA ARG A 240 -28.63 -32.29 -18.00
C ARG A 240 -28.51 -33.60 -17.20
N PRO A 241 -27.65 -33.67 -16.18
CA PRO A 241 -27.55 -34.86 -15.37
C PRO A 241 -28.91 -35.12 -14.70
N LYS A 242 -29.31 -36.39 -14.61
CA LYS A 242 -30.59 -36.74 -13.99
C LYS A 242 -30.57 -36.26 -12.54
N ARG A 243 -31.45 -35.30 -12.19
CA ARG A 243 -31.57 -34.64 -10.87
C ARG A 243 -31.52 -35.59 -9.66
N ARG A 244 -31.84 -36.88 -9.83
CA ARG A 244 -31.90 -37.89 -8.77
C ARG A 244 -30.54 -38.34 -8.21
N SER A 245 -29.40 -38.03 -8.84
CA SER A 245 -28.07 -38.39 -8.29
C SER A 245 -27.35 -37.26 -7.54
N LEU A 246 -28.00 -36.10 -7.34
CA LEU A 246 -27.40 -34.90 -6.74
C LEU A 246 -27.16 -35.00 -5.22
N GLY A 247 -27.66 -36.04 -4.56
CA GLY A 247 -27.40 -36.29 -3.14
C GLY A 247 -26.24 -37.26 -2.92
N LYS A 248 -25.14 -36.78 -2.32
CA LYS A 248 -24.09 -37.56 -1.62
C LYS A 248 -22.96 -38.25 -2.40
N LEU A 249 -22.76 -38.04 -3.70
CA LEU A 249 -21.59 -38.63 -4.36
C LEU A 249 -20.38 -37.67 -4.29
N GLY A 250 -19.73 -37.66 -3.13
CA GLY A 250 -18.32 -37.25 -3.06
C GLY A 250 -17.43 -38.18 -3.88
N PHE A 251 -16.15 -37.85 -4.00
CA PHE A 251 -15.21 -38.75 -4.67
C PHE A 251 -15.16 -40.11 -3.95
N LYS A 252 -15.20 -41.20 -4.72
CA LYS A 252 -14.90 -42.53 -4.18
C LYS A 252 -13.45 -42.56 -3.71
N ARG A 253 -13.11 -43.46 -2.78
CA ARG A 253 -11.74 -43.59 -2.27
C ARG A 253 -10.74 -43.78 -3.41
N GLY A 254 -9.78 -42.85 -3.53
CA GLY A 254 -8.72 -42.85 -4.55
C GLY A 254 -9.16 -42.36 -5.94
N ASP A 255 -10.43 -42.02 -6.13
CA ASP A 255 -10.95 -41.55 -7.41
C ASP A 255 -10.50 -40.11 -7.72
N ASP A 256 -10.39 -39.29 -6.68
CA ASP A 256 -9.86 -37.93 -6.79
C ASP A 256 -8.39 -37.93 -7.26
N ALA A 257 -7.57 -38.84 -6.75
CA ALA A 257 -6.20 -38.99 -7.22
C ALA A 257 -6.15 -39.36 -8.71
N LYS A 258 -7.05 -40.25 -9.18
CA LYS A 258 -7.17 -40.57 -10.61
C LYS A 258 -7.61 -39.37 -11.44
N CYS A 259 -8.56 -38.57 -10.94
CA CYS A 259 -8.97 -37.32 -11.59
C CYS A 259 -7.80 -36.34 -11.69
N VAL A 260 -6.99 -36.19 -10.64
CA VAL A 260 -5.79 -35.33 -10.67
C VAL A 260 -4.79 -35.81 -11.71
N GLU A 261 -4.44 -37.10 -11.73
CA GLU A 261 -3.53 -37.67 -12.74
C GLU A 261 -4.08 -37.56 -14.17
N THR A 262 -5.41 -37.54 -14.32
CA THR A 262 -6.07 -37.29 -15.60
C THR A 262 -5.94 -35.83 -16.04
N LEU A 263 -6.09 -34.88 -15.11
CA LEU A 263 -6.02 -33.44 -15.39
C LEU A 263 -4.60 -32.89 -15.52
N MET A 264 -3.60 -33.58 -14.93
CA MET A 264 -2.22 -33.09 -14.84
C MET A 264 -1.57 -32.68 -16.18
N PRO A 265 -1.67 -33.45 -17.29
CA PRO A 265 -1.02 -33.05 -18.52
C PRO A 265 -1.55 -31.75 -19.10
N PHE A 266 -2.84 -31.46 -18.90
CA PHE A 266 -3.44 -30.19 -19.31
C PHE A 266 -2.81 -29.01 -18.53
N PHE A 267 -2.60 -29.17 -17.21
CA PHE A 267 -1.88 -28.20 -16.39
C PHE A 267 -0.42 -28.00 -16.81
N GLN A 268 0.26 -29.08 -17.15
CA GLN A 268 1.66 -29.04 -17.59
C GLN A 268 1.82 -28.46 -19.00
N ALA A 269 0.77 -28.48 -19.82
CA ALA A 269 0.81 -27.92 -21.17
C ALA A 269 1.12 -26.42 -21.21
N GLY A 270 0.88 -25.68 -20.13
CA GLY A 270 1.25 -24.25 -19.99
C GLY A 270 2.74 -23.97 -19.77
N LEU A 271 3.52 -24.92 -19.25
CA LEU A 271 4.91 -24.69 -18.78
C LEU A 271 5.92 -24.29 -19.86
N GLU A 272 5.72 -24.77 -21.09
CA GLU A 272 6.69 -24.54 -22.17
C GLU A 272 6.84 -23.05 -22.50
N ARG A 273 5.77 -22.28 -22.32
CA ARG A 273 5.80 -20.83 -22.54
C ARG A 273 6.64 -20.08 -21.49
N GLN A 274 6.71 -20.61 -20.26
CA GLN A 274 7.51 -20.00 -19.21
C GLN A 274 8.99 -20.37 -19.33
N ALA A 275 9.29 -21.56 -19.85
CA ALA A 275 10.67 -21.99 -20.11
C ALA A 275 11.34 -21.20 -21.25
N GLU A 276 10.58 -20.72 -22.25
CA GLU A 276 11.08 -19.85 -23.32
C GLU A 276 11.49 -18.46 -22.79
N ASP A 277 10.85 -17.98 -21.72
CA ASP A 277 11.30 -16.80 -20.99
C ASP A 277 12.41 -17.21 -20.01
N GLU A 278 13.67 -17.25 -20.48
CA GLU A 278 14.87 -17.65 -19.69
C GLU A 278 15.00 -16.95 -18.32
N ARG A 279 14.33 -15.81 -18.13
CA ARG A 279 14.27 -15.06 -16.87
C ARG A 279 13.40 -15.73 -15.78
N GLN A 280 12.57 -16.72 -16.13
CA GLN A 280 11.62 -17.39 -15.22
C GLN A 280 11.99 -18.86 -15.00
N SER A 281 13.27 -19.18 -14.80
CA SER A 281 13.77 -20.56 -14.60
C SER A 281 13.34 -21.24 -13.29
N GLN A 282 12.48 -20.62 -12.48
CA GLN A 282 12.01 -21.26 -11.26
C GLN A 282 11.00 -22.37 -11.59
N PRO A 283 11.13 -23.55 -10.95
CA PRO A 283 10.20 -24.64 -11.16
C PRO A 283 8.78 -24.21 -10.76
N VAL A 284 7.81 -24.50 -11.63
CA VAL A 284 6.41 -24.24 -11.32
C VAL A 284 5.89 -25.32 -10.40
N GLU A 285 5.42 -24.91 -9.24
CA GLU A 285 4.77 -25.78 -8.29
C GLU A 285 3.27 -25.91 -8.59
N TYR A 286 2.79 -27.15 -8.49
CA TYR A 286 1.39 -27.50 -8.68
C TYR A 286 0.78 -27.91 -7.35
N THR A 287 -0.38 -27.37 -7.04
CA THR A 287 -1.17 -27.80 -5.89
C THR A 287 -2.46 -28.43 -6.35
N PHE A 288 -2.86 -29.50 -5.65
CA PHE A 288 -4.16 -30.13 -5.83
C PHE A 288 -4.76 -30.37 -4.45
N SER A 289 -6.01 -29.97 -4.28
CA SER A 289 -6.71 -30.12 -3.02
C SER A 289 -8.14 -30.52 -3.26
N ARG A 290 -8.64 -31.37 -2.37
CA ARG A 290 -10.05 -31.67 -2.30
C ARG A 290 -10.69 -30.59 -1.43
N MET A 291 -11.78 -30.00 -1.89
CA MET A 291 -12.53 -28.98 -1.18
C MET A 291 -13.97 -29.45 -1.04
N LEU A 292 -14.62 -29.16 0.10
CA LEU A 292 -16.02 -29.49 0.38
C LEU A 292 -16.39 -30.98 0.15
N GLY A 293 -15.38 -31.87 0.15
CA GLY A 293 -15.51 -33.31 -0.13
C GLY A 293 -15.85 -33.72 -1.58
N ASN A 294 -16.31 -32.81 -2.43
CA ASN A 294 -16.87 -33.09 -3.77
C ASN A 294 -16.18 -32.33 -4.91
N CYS A 295 -15.17 -31.53 -4.59
CA CYS A 295 -14.51 -30.63 -5.53
C CYS A 295 -12.99 -30.81 -5.50
N ILE A 296 -12.34 -30.78 -6.66
CA ILE A 296 -10.89 -30.75 -6.81
C ILE A 296 -10.51 -29.34 -7.29
N HIS A 297 -9.69 -28.66 -6.50
CA HIS A 297 -9.02 -27.43 -6.91
C HIS A 297 -7.58 -27.77 -7.29
N GLY A 298 -7.23 -27.55 -8.56
CA GLY A 298 -5.85 -27.55 -9.04
C GLY A 298 -5.40 -26.11 -9.34
N SER A 299 -4.16 -25.77 -9.02
CA SER A 299 -3.62 -24.44 -9.34
C SER A 299 -2.13 -24.50 -9.65
N THR A 300 -1.73 -23.73 -10.68
CA THR A 300 -0.34 -23.33 -10.89
C THR A 300 -0.02 -22.19 -9.94
N LEU A 301 0.86 -22.45 -8.96
CA LEU A 301 1.17 -21.45 -7.93
C LEU A 301 2.62 -20.96 -7.96
N GLY A 302 3.45 -21.50 -8.86
CA GLY A 302 4.90 -21.35 -8.86
C GLY A 302 5.43 -19.92 -8.74
N ALA A 303 6.62 -19.74 -8.15
CA ALA A 303 7.56 -18.60 -8.24
C ALA A 303 7.05 -17.14 -8.13
N HIS A 304 5.78 -16.89 -7.86
CA HIS A 304 5.15 -15.56 -7.96
C HIS A 304 5.46 -14.61 -6.79
N LEU A 305 6.52 -14.87 -6.03
CA LEU A 305 6.70 -14.26 -4.70
C LEU A 305 7.45 -12.92 -4.70
N THR A 306 8.12 -12.53 -5.78
CA THR A 306 8.97 -11.32 -5.77
C THR A 306 9.01 -10.64 -7.13
N GLY A 307 8.29 -9.52 -7.33
CA GLY A 307 8.49 -8.63 -8.50
C GLY A 307 7.25 -8.26 -9.33
N GLY A 308 6.05 -8.71 -8.95
CA GLY A 308 4.82 -8.42 -9.68
C GLY A 308 4.49 -9.49 -10.74
N GLN A 309 3.18 -9.73 -10.95
CA GLN A 309 2.71 -10.75 -11.89
C GLN A 309 3.06 -10.39 -13.34
N THR A 310 3.74 -11.29 -14.04
CA THR A 310 3.96 -11.21 -15.50
C THR A 310 2.91 -11.97 -16.30
N GLY A 311 2.10 -12.83 -15.67
CA GLY A 311 1.09 -13.64 -16.37
C GLY A 311 -0.03 -14.17 -15.47
N PRO A 312 -1.08 -14.75 -16.08
CA PRO A 312 -2.25 -15.24 -15.36
C PRO A 312 -1.96 -16.53 -14.59
N LEU A 313 -2.47 -16.62 -13.36
CA LEU A 313 -2.53 -17.85 -12.59
C LEU A 313 -3.60 -18.77 -13.17
N THR A 314 -3.21 -19.97 -13.59
CA THR A 314 -4.15 -20.93 -14.18
C THR A 314 -4.63 -21.93 -13.13
N THR A 315 -5.93 -22.16 -13.10
CA THR A 315 -6.56 -23.07 -12.13
C THR A 315 -7.63 -23.93 -12.80
N ILE A 316 -7.89 -25.09 -12.23
CA ILE A 316 -8.98 -25.98 -12.63
C ILE A 316 -9.81 -26.28 -11.40
N LEU A 317 -11.12 -26.18 -11.58
CA LEU A 317 -12.13 -26.55 -10.61
C LEU A 317 -12.87 -27.76 -11.19
N TYR A 318 -12.70 -28.94 -10.60
CA TYR A 318 -13.40 -30.15 -11.05
C TYR A 318 -14.36 -30.65 -9.97
N SER A 319 -15.66 -30.51 -10.20
CA SER A 319 -16.70 -30.91 -9.26
C SER A 319 -17.35 -32.24 -9.64
N THR A 320 -17.70 -33.06 -8.65
CA THR A 320 -18.61 -34.21 -8.88
C THR A 320 -20.07 -33.78 -9.00
N GLN A 321 -20.38 -32.53 -8.66
CA GLN A 321 -21.73 -31.96 -8.69
C GLN A 321 -21.87 -30.90 -9.78
N ASN A 322 -23.10 -30.64 -10.19
CA ASN A 322 -23.45 -29.59 -11.15
C ASN A 322 -24.54 -28.67 -10.60
N ASP A 323 -24.54 -28.46 -9.28
CA ASP A 323 -25.42 -27.49 -8.64
C ASP A 323 -24.87 -26.08 -8.84
N GLU A 324 -25.56 -25.29 -9.65
CA GLU A 324 -25.08 -23.99 -10.12
C GLU A 324 -24.79 -23.01 -8.98
N TRP A 325 -25.58 -23.08 -7.91
CA TRP A 325 -25.44 -22.21 -6.75
C TRP A 325 -24.22 -22.60 -5.92
N GLN A 326 -23.99 -23.89 -5.67
CA GLN A 326 -22.80 -24.35 -4.95
C GLN A 326 -21.52 -24.06 -5.74
N LEU A 327 -21.53 -24.31 -7.05
CA LEU A 327 -20.40 -23.98 -7.92
C LEU A 327 -20.10 -22.48 -7.89
N GLY A 328 -21.14 -21.65 -7.97
CA GLY A 328 -21.03 -20.20 -7.82
C GLY A 328 -20.41 -19.75 -6.50
N ARG A 329 -20.89 -20.30 -5.39
CA ARG A 329 -20.32 -20.03 -4.05
C ARG A 329 -18.85 -20.41 -3.98
N TRP A 330 -18.50 -21.56 -4.53
CA TRP A 330 -17.13 -22.06 -4.49
C TRP A 330 -16.17 -21.18 -5.27
N VAL A 331 -16.53 -20.83 -6.51
CA VAL A 331 -15.77 -19.87 -7.34
C VAL A 331 -15.61 -18.55 -6.61
N GLU A 332 -16.67 -18.03 -5.99
CA GLU A 332 -16.63 -16.78 -5.24
C GLU A 332 -15.66 -16.83 -4.05
N TYR A 333 -15.66 -17.93 -3.28
CA TYR A 333 -14.71 -18.10 -2.18
C TYR A 333 -13.27 -18.25 -2.65
N LEU A 334 -13.02 -18.98 -3.72
CA LEU A 334 -11.68 -19.12 -4.28
C LEU A 334 -11.14 -17.81 -4.83
N ASN A 335 -11.96 -17.05 -5.56
CA ASN A 335 -11.60 -15.73 -6.05
C ASN A 335 -11.30 -14.78 -4.89
N ALA A 336 -12.11 -14.83 -3.82
CA ALA A 336 -11.88 -14.04 -2.62
C ALA A 336 -10.57 -14.42 -1.92
N LEU A 337 -10.33 -15.70 -1.64
CA LEU A 337 -9.08 -16.16 -1.00
C LEU A 337 -7.86 -15.79 -1.82
N ALA A 338 -7.91 -16.00 -3.13
CA ALA A 338 -6.77 -15.69 -3.99
C ALA A 338 -6.56 -14.17 -4.11
N THR A 339 -7.62 -13.37 -4.07
CA THR A 339 -7.52 -11.90 -3.98
C THR A 339 -6.90 -11.46 -2.67
N LEU A 340 -7.40 -11.94 -1.53
CA LEU A 340 -6.89 -11.62 -0.19
C LEU A 340 -5.42 -12.04 -0.06
N ARG A 341 -5.06 -13.24 -0.52
CA ARG A 341 -3.69 -13.76 -0.48
C ARG A 341 -2.69 -12.79 -1.12
N HIS A 342 -3.01 -12.24 -2.28
CA HIS A 342 -2.15 -11.25 -2.95
C HIS A 342 -2.31 -9.85 -2.36
N ALA A 343 -3.48 -9.51 -1.83
CA ALA A 343 -3.73 -8.23 -1.15
C ALA A 343 -2.86 -8.03 0.09
N ILE A 344 -2.58 -9.10 0.82
CA ILE A 344 -1.66 -9.08 1.97
C ILE A 344 -0.25 -8.63 1.57
N LEU A 345 0.15 -8.86 0.31
CA LEU A 345 1.51 -8.61 -0.18
C LEU A 345 1.66 -7.28 -0.93
N PHE A 346 0.59 -6.49 -1.07
CA PHE A 346 0.55 -5.27 -1.88
C PHE A 346 1.74 -4.35 -1.75
N ASP A 347 2.26 -4.22 -0.53
CA ASP A 347 3.30 -3.27 -0.20
C ASP A 347 4.45 -3.94 0.54
N LEU A 348 4.68 -5.24 0.34
CA LEU A 348 5.73 -5.98 1.03
C LEU A 348 7.11 -5.34 0.82
N GLU A 349 7.41 -4.88 -0.39
CA GLU A 349 8.65 -4.15 -0.70
C GLU A 349 8.77 -2.85 0.12
N LYS A 350 7.72 -2.04 0.16
CA LYS A 350 7.67 -0.78 0.93
C LYS A 350 7.72 -1.04 2.45
N ILE A 351 7.09 -2.11 2.94
CA ILE A 351 7.19 -2.55 4.34
C ILE A 351 8.63 -2.98 4.66
N ASN A 352 9.32 -3.65 3.72
CA ASN A 352 10.71 -4.03 3.89
C ASN A 352 11.66 -2.83 3.92
N GLU A 353 11.46 -1.85 3.04
CA GLU A 353 12.18 -0.57 3.07
C GLU A 353 11.98 0.14 4.41
N ALA A 354 10.73 0.29 4.86
CA ALA A 354 10.41 0.95 6.12
C ALA A 354 10.98 0.21 7.34
N ASN A 355 11.02 -1.12 7.29
CA ASN A 355 11.66 -1.93 8.33
C ASN A 355 13.16 -1.65 8.49
N ASN A 356 13.87 -1.35 7.40
CA ASN A 356 15.28 -0.95 7.46
C ASN A 356 15.43 0.40 8.16
N GLU A 357 14.51 1.34 7.94
CA GLU A 357 14.49 2.62 8.66
C GLU A 357 14.17 2.44 10.15
N LEU A 358 13.18 1.60 10.49
CA LEU A 358 12.86 1.29 11.90
C LEU A 358 14.09 0.76 12.66
N ARG A 359 14.88 -0.13 12.05
CA ARG A 359 16.12 -0.63 12.66
C ARG A 359 17.15 0.47 12.93
N LYS A 360 17.23 1.50 12.08
CA LYS A 360 18.10 2.65 12.32
C LYS A 360 17.58 3.48 13.48
N LEU A 361 16.27 3.72 13.54
CA LEU A 361 15.63 4.46 14.63
C LEU A 361 15.79 3.75 15.99
N GLU A 362 15.61 2.42 16.04
CA GLU A 362 15.85 1.61 17.25
C GLU A 362 17.30 1.78 17.78
N ARG A 363 18.29 1.74 16.89
CA ARG A 363 19.70 1.96 17.27
C ARG A 363 19.94 3.37 17.79
N GLN A 364 19.32 4.38 17.18
CA GLN A 364 19.42 5.77 17.63
C GLN A 364 18.76 5.95 19.00
N LEU A 365 17.59 5.36 19.22
CA LEU A 365 16.90 5.37 20.52
C LEU A 365 17.77 4.75 21.62
N ALA A 366 18.40 3.60 21.35
CA ALA A 366 19.31 2.95 22.29
C ALA A 366 20.51 3.84 22.68
N LEU A 367 21.12 4.52 21.69
CA LEU A 367 22.23 5.46 21.93
C LEU A 367 21.79 6.69 22.74
N ILE A 368 20.60 7.23 22.48
CA ILE A 368 20.04 8.35 23.26
C ILE A 368 19.82 7.92 24.71
N ASN A 369 19.21 6.75 24.93
CA ASN A 369 18.99 6.21 26.26
C ASN A 369 20.31 5.99 27.03
N GLN A 370 21.34 5.47 26.37
CA GLN A 370 22.67 5.32 26.97
C GLN A 370 23.28 6.68 27.38
N ARG A 371 23.19 7.69 26.51
CA ARG A 371 23.71 9.04 26.77
C ARG A 371 22.96 9.78 27.88
N LEU A 372 21.63 9.62 27.95
CA LEU A 372 20.85 10.24 29.02
C LEU A 372 21.17 9.63 30.38
N SER A 373 21.37 8.31 30.45
CA SER A 373 21.65 7.62 31.71
C SER A 373 23.08 7.87 32.25
N GLY A 374 24.08 8.03 31.39
CA GLY A 374 25.49 8.09 31.81
C GLY A 374 26.28 9.34 31.41
N GLY A 375 25.71 10.22 30.59
CA GLY A 375 26.44 11.34 30.00
C GLY A 375 26.50 12.60 30.86
N ASN A 376 27.45 13.47 30.56
CA ASN A 376 27.54 14.82 31.12
C ASN A 376 26.42 15.74 30.59
N ASP A 377 26.27 16.94 31.13
CA ASP A 377 25.17 17.85 30.76
C ASP A 377 25.18 18.23 29.26
N GLU A 378 26.36 18.31 28.63
CA GLU A 378 26.46 18.58 27.20
C GLU A 378 25.98 17.39 26.35
N GLU A 379 26.34 16.17 26.74
CA GLU A 379 25.87 14.94 26.10
C GLU A 379 24.36 14.76 26.26
N ARG A 380 23.82 15.08 27.45
CA ARG A 380 22.37 15.07 27.70
C ARG A 380 21.65 16.09 26.83
N ARG A 381 22.20 17.30 26.66
CA ARG A 381 21.65 18.31 25.75
C ARG A 381 21.64 17.81 24.31
N ARG A 382 22.75 17.27 23.81
CA ARG A 382 22.84 16.68 22.46
C ARG A 382 21.88 15.49 22.29
N ALA A 383 21.69 14.69 23.33
CA ALA A 383 20.75 13.57 23.34
C ALA A 383 19.31 14.06 23.18
N ARG A 384 18.90 15.13 23.86
CA ARG A 384 17.57 15.75 23.70
C ARG A 384 17.33 16.31 22.30
N GLU A 385 18.32 16.98 21.72
CA GLU A 385 18.24 17.47 20.33
C GLU A 385 18.12 16.31 19.33
N THR A 386 18.83 15.20 19.58
CA THR A 386 18.72 14.00 18.74
C THR A 386 17.36 13.31 18.93
N ALA A 387 16.82 13.30 20.15
CA ALA A 387 15.49 12.76 20.43
C ALA A 387 14.40 13.51 19.64
N SER A 388 14.44 14.84 19.60
CA SER A 388 13.50 15.65 18.80
C SER A 388 13.49 15.23 17.32
N ARG A 389 14.67 15.00 16.73
CA ARG A 389 14.78 14.52 15.34
C ARG A 389 14.26 13.10 15.16
N LEU A 390 14.43 12.26 16.19
CA LEU A 390 13.90 10.90 16.20
C LEU A 390 12.36 10.90 16.21
N PHE A 391 11.73 11.76 17.01
CA PHE A 391 10.27 11.98 17.02
C PHE A 391 9.74 12.37 15.65
N GLU A 392 10.40 13.32 14.98
CA GLU A 392 10.05 13.72 13.61
C GLU A 392 10.21 12.57 12.60
N ALA A 393 11.30 11.80 12.71
CA ALA A 393 11.57 10.67 11.81
C ALA A 393 10.58 9.50 12.01
N LEU A 394 10.18 9.21 13.25
CA LEU A 394 9.15 8.20 13.50
C LEU A 394 7.78 8.66 12.94
N ALA A 395 7.39 9.90 13.20
CA ALA A 395 6.15 10.46 12.66
C ALA A 395 6.12 10.38 11.12
N PHE A 396 7.28 10.59 10.46
CA PHE A 396 7.43 10.41 9.02
C PHE A 396 7.19 8.95 8.57
N VAL A 397 7.78 7.96 9.24
CA VAL A 397 7.58 6.54 8.92
C VAL A 397 6.11 6.12 9.15
N GLU A 398 5.50 6.63 10.22
CA GLU A 398 4.11 6.32 10.58
C GLU A 398 3.09 6.92 9.64
N GLN A 399 3.25 8.19 9.27
CA GLN A 399 2.26 8.93 8.49
C GLN A 399 2.57 8.88 6.98
N GLY A 400 3.76 8.44 6.59
CA GLY A 400 4.17 8.38 5.18
C GLY A 400 4.23 9.75 4.49
N LEU A 401 4.31 10.83 5.28
CA LEU A 401 4.31 12.21 4.78
C LEU A 401 5.54 12.48 3.89
N PRO A 402 5.46 13.34 2.87
CA PRO A 402 6.64 13.84 2.19
C PRO A 402 7.58 14.55 3.16
N ALA A 403 8.85 14.14 3.15
CA ALA A 403 9.93 14.74 3.92
C ALA A 403 10.16 16.18 3.47
N ASN A 404 9.32 17.09 3.97
CA ASN A 404 9.53 18.52 3.87
C ASN A 404 10.22 19.01 5.14
N PHE A 405 11.37 18.42 5.47
CA PHE A 405 12.42 19.11 6.21
C PHE A 405 13.47 19.61 5.20
N ARG A 406 13.35 20.92 4.95
CA ARG A 406 14.16 21.76 4.06
C ARG A 406 15.66 21.67 4.41
N GLU A 407 16.48 21.22 3.45
CA GLU A 407 17.62 22.01 2.90
C GLU A 407 18.55 21.21 1.95
N LEU A 408 18.39 19.90 1.80
CA LEU A 408 19.12 19.08 0.80
C LEU A 408 18.25 18.60 -0.38
N ALA A 409 17.03 19.12 -0.51
CA ALA A 409 15.95 18.47 -1.24
C ALA A 409 15.55 19.11 -2.59
N GLU A 410 16.46 19.75 -3.33
CA GLU A 410 16.16 20.05 -4.75
C GLU A 410 16.51 18.86 -5.67
N ASP A 411 17.57 18.10 -5.37
CA ASP A 411 17.87 16.83 -6.07
C ASP A 411 17.08 15.64 -5.48
N ALA A 412 16.68 15.71 -4.21
CA ALA A 412 15.83 14.69 -3.60
C ALA A 412 14.36 14.84 -4.00
N LYS A 413 13.81 16.05 -4.20
CA LYS A 413 12.39 16.22 -4.57
C LYS A 413 11.97 15.44 -5.82
N ALA A 414 12.85 15.36 -6.82
CA ALA A 414 12.58 14.58 -8.04
C ALA A 414 12.60 13.05 -7.80
N ARG A 415 13.22 12.57 -6.71
CA ARG A 415 13.24 11.16 -6.30
C ARG A 415 12.25 10.85 -5.17
N THR A 416 11.90 11.83 -4.33
CA THR A 416 11.05 11.68 -3.13
C THR A 416 9.56 11.84 -3.47
N GLU A 417 9.18 12.58 -4.53
CA GLU A 417 7.81 12.52 -5.08
C GLU A 417 7.44 11.11 -5.58
N GLN A 418 8.41 10.21 -5.76
CA GLN A 418 8.18 8.80 -6.14
C GLN A 418 8.16 7.83 -4.95
N GLN A 419 8.44 8.25 -3.71
CA GLN A 419 8.66 7.32 -2.58
C GLN A 419 7.96 7.69 -1.27
N THR A 420 7.06 8.66 -1.25
CA THR A 420 6.16 8.82 -0.10
C THR A 420 5.18 7.65 -0.02
N ILE A 421 5.32 6.89 1.06
CA ILE A 421 4.52 5.70 1.34
C ILE A 421 3.13 6.18 1.78
N LYS A 422 2.21 6.45 0.84
CA LYS A 422 0.83 6.89 1.18
C LYS A 422 0.16 5.96 2.19
N GLY A 423 -0.51 6.52 3.20
CA GLY A 423 -1.06 5.82 4.37
C GLY A 423 -0.04 5.47 5.47
N GLY A 424 1.26 5.56 5.19
CA GLY A 424 2.33 5.25 6.14
C GLY A 424 2.45 3.76 6.48
N LEU A 425 3.46 3.42 7.30
CA LEU A 425 3.78 2.02 7.61
C LEU A 425 2.68 1.34 8.44
N ALA A 426 2.16 2.03 9.45
CA ALA A 426 1.15 1.49 10.38
C ALA A 426 -0.11 1.04 9.63
N HIS A 427 -0.61 1.86 8.70
CA HIS A 427 -1.76 1.49 7.87
C HIS A 427 -1.49 0.23 7.04
N ARG A 428 -0.27 0.10 6.48
CA ARG A 428 0.09 -1.01 5.59
C ARG A 428 0.25 -2.33 6.33
N THR A 429 0.88 -2.32 7.51
CA THR A 429 0.98 -3.51 8.37
C THR A 429 -0.41 -3.92 8.85
N GLN A 430 -1.21 -2.96 9.30
CA GLN A 430 -2.59 -3.21 9.75
C GLN A 430 -3.49 -3.76 8.65
N ARG A 431 -3.47 -3.17 7.45
CA ARG A 431 -4.22 -3.67 6.29
C ARG A 431 -3.82 -5.11 5.95
N SER A 432 -2.52 -5.37 5.90
CA SER A 432 -2.00 -6.70 5.59
C SER A 432 -2.46 -7.72 6.63
N ARG A 433 -2.49 -7.33 7.92
CA ARG A 433 -3.06 -8.12 9.02
C ARG A 433 -4.56 -8.35 8.84
N TYR A 434 -5.32 -7.32 8.48
CA TYR A 434 -6.76 -7.44 8.21
C TYR A 434 -7.03 -8.46 7.09
N TYR A 435 -6.37 -8.34 5.93
CA TYR A 435 -6.56 -9.29 4.84
C TYR A 435 -6.08 -10.70 5.18
N HIS A 436 -5.04 -10.83 6.01
CA HIS A 436 -4.59 -12.13 6.49
C HIS A 436 -5.63 -12.76 7.41
N GLN A 437 -6.22 -12.00 8.33
CA GLN A 437 -7.29 -12.50 9.19
C GLN A 437 -8.50 -12.94 8.37
N GLU A 438 -8.93 -12.13 7.41
CA GLU A 438 -10.04 -12.46 6.51
C GLU A 438 -9.76 -13.71 5.67
N PHE A 439 -8.51 -13.88 5.23
CA PHE A 439 -8.07 -15.10 4.56
C PHE A 439 -8.21 -16.32 5.48
N LEU A 440 -7.73 -16.23 6.73
CA LEU A 440 -7.84 -17.30 7.73
C LEU A 440 -9.29 -17.61 8.09
N ASP A 441 -10.16 -16.61 8.18
CA ASP A 441 -11.58 -16.78 8.50
C ASP A 441 -12.33 -17.48 7.36
N LEU A 442 -11.91 -17.28 6.11
CA LEU A 442 -12.51 -17.92 4.93
C LEU A 442 -12.05 -19.37 4.74
N LEU A 443 -10.83 -19.72 5.13
CA LEU A 443 -10.25 -21.05 4.89
C LEU A 443 -11.10 -22.23 5.43
N PRO A 444 -11.64 -22.20 6.66
CA PRO A 444 -12.46 -23.30 7.19
C PRO A 444 -13.69 -23.61 6.34
N TYR A 445 -14.26 -22.63 5.64
CA TYR A 445 -15.45 -22.82 4.82
C TYR A 445 -15.19 -23.63 3.54
N LEU A 446 -13.94 -23.85 3.14
CA LEU A 446 -13.60 -24.66 1.97
C LEU A 446 -13.38 -26.13 2.27
N ASP A 447 -13.24 -26.52 3.55
CA ASP A 447 -12.98 -27.91 3.96
C ASP A 447 -11.86 -28.55 3.10
N ILE A 448 -10.66 -27.98 3.19
CA ILE A 448 -9.52 -28.30 2.32
C ILE A 448 -8.82 -29.56 2.84
N HIS A 449 -8.75 -30.59 1.99
CA HIS A 449 -8.05 -31.84 2.23
C HIS A 449 -6.99 -32.11 1.16
N GLN A 450 -5.96 -32.84 1.56
CA GLN A 450 -4.89 -33.28 0.67
C GLN A 450 -5.39 -34.35 -0.33
N ILE A 451 -4.85 -34.35 -1.56
CA ILE A 451 -5.08 -35.41 -2.55
C ILE A 451 -3.75 -36.11 -2.84
N GLY A 452 -3.64 -37.38 -2.44
CA GLY A 452 -2.45 -38.19 -2.71
C GLY A 452 -1.16 -37.53 -2.20
N ARG A 453 -0.21 -37.29 -3.10
CA ARG A 453 1.10 -36.67 -2.81
C ARG A 453 1.14 -35.15 -2.99
N TYR A 454 0.05 -34.56 -3.45
CA TYR A 454 0.02 -33.12 -3.75
C TYR A 454 -0.17 -32.34 -2.46
N GLN A 455 0.56 -31.24 -2.30
CA GLN A 455 0.42 -30.37 -1.14
C GLN A 455 -0.97 -29.73 -1.14
N ALA A 456 -1.63 -29.70 0.02
CA ALA A 456 -2.92 -29.04 0.14
C ALA A 456 -2.76 -27.52 -0.01
N TYR A 457 -3.77 -26.83 -0.52
CA TYR A 457 -3.73 -25.40 -0.79
C TYR A 457 -3.41 -24.58 0.47
N LYS A 458 -3.98 -24.99 1.61
CA LYS A 458 -3.69 -24.37 2.91
C LYS A 458 -2.21 -24.49 3.27
N GLU A 459 -1.67 -25.71 3.24
CA GLU A 459 -0.26 -26.00 3.54
C GLU A 459 0.67 -25.25 2.60
N TYR A 460 0.32 -25.18 1.32
CA TYR A 460 1.08 -24.41 0.33
C TYR A 460 1.12 -22.93 0.70
N VAL A 461 -0.04 -22.34 1.03
CA VAL A 461 -0.10 -20.92 1.38
C VAL A 461 0.68 -20.64 2.66
N GLU A 462 0.57 -21.50 3.67
CA GLU A 462 1.34 -21.39 4.90
C GLU A 462 2.85 -21.50 4.66
N ALA A 463 3.28 -22.46 3.82
CA ALA A 463 4.70 -22.65 3.50
C ALA A 463 5.30 -21.45 2.72
N HIS A 464 4.57 -20.94 1.73
CA HIS A 464 5.09 -19.93 0.80
C HIS A 464 4.91 -18.49 1.28
N PHE A 465 3.81 -18.21 1.99
CA PHE A 465 3.49 -16.87 2.43
C PHE A 465 3.65 -16.68 3.94
N GLY A 466 3.80 -17.78 4.71
CA GLY A 466 3.98 -17.70 6.16
C GLY A 466 5.18 -16.86 6.59
N THR A 467 6.28 -16.91 5.84
CA THR A 467 7.46 -16.06 6.09
C THR A 467 7.16 -14.58 5.85
N SER A 468 6.48 -14.24 4.75
CA SER A 468 6.03 -12.88 4.46
C SER A 468 5.03 -12.37 5.50
N TYR A 469 4.11 -13.20 5.96
CA TYR A 469 3.13 -12.85 6.99
C TYR A 469 3.81 -12.64 8.35
N ALA A 470 4.72 -13.54 8.74
CA ALA A 470 5.52 -13.39 9.94
C ALA A 470 6.40 -12.13 9.89
N PHE A 471 6.95 -11.82 8.71
CA PHE A 471 7.72 -10.60 8.48
C PHE A 471 6.87 -9.34 8.72
N VAL A 472 5.70 -9.23 8.08
CA VAL A 472 4.80 -8.08 8.27
C VAL A 472 4.42 -7.91 9.74
N ARG A 473 4.08 -9.01 10.42
CA ARG A 473 3.76 -8.99 11.87
C ARG A 473 4.95 -8.54 12.72
N MET A 474 6.17 -8.98 12.38
CA MET A 474 7.37 -8.58 13.10
C MET A 474 7.68 -7.09 12.92
N VAL A 475 7.41 -6.53 11.73
CA VAL A 475 7.52 -5.08 11.48
C VAL A 475 6.50 -4.29 12.30
N ASP A 476 5.27 -4.78 12.40
CA ASP A 476 4.21 -4.20 13.24
C ASP A 476 4.63 -4.13 14.71
N ILE A 477 5.05 -5.27 15.28
CA ILE A 477 5.54 -5.36 16.66
C ILE A 477 6.76 -4.45 16.89
N ARG A 478 7.66 -4.33 15.90
CA ARG A 478 8.81 -3.44 15.97
C ARG A 478 8.37 -1.98 16.04
N LEU A 479 7.40 -1.58 15.22
CA LEU A 479 6.86 -0.24 15.23
C LEU A 479 6.24 0.09 16.59
N ASP A 480 5.44 -0.82 17.15
CA ASP A 480 4.82 -0.63 18.47
C ASP A 480 5.86 -0.49 19.60
N ARG A 481 6.89 -1.34 19.61
CA ARG A 481 8.00 -1.22 20.58
C ARG A 481 8.75 0.09 20.46
N LEU A 482 8.95 0.58 19.24
CA LEU A 482 9.62 1.85 19.01
C LEU A 482 8.78 3.02 19.54
N LYS A 483 7.45 2.97 19.34
CA LYS A 483 6.50 3.94 19.93
C LYS A 483 6.55 3.94 21.45
N GLU A 484 6.46 2.76 22.07
CA GLU A 484 6.55 2.62 23.52
C GLU A 484 7.88 3.16 24.07
N GLY A 485 8.99 2.80 23.42
CA GLY A 485 10.32 3.28 23.80
C GLY A 485 10.48 4.80 23.62
N MET A 486 9.82 5.38 22.63
CA MET A 486 9.83 6.83 22.40
C MET A 486 8.93 7.59 23.38
N ALA A 487 7.77 7.05 23.74
CA ALA A 487 6.93 7.59 24.81
C ALA A 487 7.67 7.58 26.16
N ALA A 488 8.35 6.48 26.49
CA ALA A 488 9.18 6.39 27.70
C ALA A 488 10.37 7.37 27.67
N LEU A 489 10.99 7.58 26.51
CA LEU A 489 12.04 8.59 26.34
C LEU A 489 11.49 10.01 26.53
N GLU A 490 10.32 10.30 26.00
CA GLU A 490 9.66 11.60 26.16
C GLU A 490 9.37 11.88 27.64
N GLU A 491 8.77 10.92 28.35
CA GLU A 491 8.52 10.99 29.79
C GLU A 491 9.83 11.22 30.57
N LYS A 492 10.91 10.51 30.21
CA LYS A 492 12.23 10.71 30.82
C LYS A 492 12.78 12.13 30.58
N ILE A 493 12.64 12.65 29.36
CA ILE A 493 13.08 14.02 29.04
C ILE A 493 12.24 15.03 29.84
N GLN A 494 10.92 14.85 29.93
CA GLN A 494 10.02 15.73 30.69
C GLN A 494 10.32 15.71 32.19
N THR A 495 10.60 14.55 32.77
CA THR A 495 10.97 14.43 34.19
C THR A 495 12.33 15.08 34.48
N GLU A 496 13.33 14.89 33.61
CA GLU A 496 14.63 15.56 33.75
C GLU A 496 14.54 17.09 33.60
N THR A 497 13.72 17.59 32.67
CA THR A 497 13.50 19.04 32.51
C THR A 497 12.75 19.62 33.70
N ALA A 498 11.77 18.90 34.25
CA ALA A 498 11.08 19.30 35.48
C ALA A 498 12.04 19.38 36.67
N ILE A 499 12.94 18.39 36.85
CA ILE A 499 13.98 18.42 37.90
C ILE A 499 14.94 19.60 37.68
N GLY A 500 15.36 19.84 36.44
CA GLY A 500 16.24 20.97 36.10
C GLY A 500 15.59 22.34 36.36
N LEU A 501 14.30 22.48 36.04
CA LEU A 501 13.51 23.66 36.36
C LEU A 501 13.33 23.84 37.87
N SER A 502 13.06 22.78 38.62
CA SER A 502 12.98 22.81 40.09
C SER A 502 14.30 23.31 40.70
N LYS A 503 15.44 22.75 40.28
CA LYS A 503 16.76 23.20 40.74
C LYS A 503 17.05 24.66 40.38
N SER A 504 16.67 25.08 39.17
CA SER A 504 16.84 26.48 38.73
C SER A 504 15.94 27.42 39.52
N ALA A 505 14.71 27.00 39.82
CA ALA A 505 13.77 27.72 40.65
C ALA A 505 14.24 27.79 42.11
N GLU A 506 14.83 26.72 42.66
CA GLU A 506 15.48 26.72 43.96
C GLU A 506 16.63 27.72 44.00
N ILE A 507 17.53 27.70 43.01
CA ILE A 507 18.63 28.66 42.92
C ILE A 507 18.09 30.09 42.82
N ALA A 508 17.12 30.34 41.95
CA ALA A 508 16.49 31.65 41.80
C ALA A 508 15.78 32.10 43.09
N PHE A 509 15.11 31.18 43.78
CA PHE A 509 14.51 31.43 45.09
C PHE A 509 15.59 31.84 46.09
N TRP A 510 16.69 31.09 46.22
CA TRP A 510 17.78 31.40 47.14
C TRP A 510 18.55 32.68 46.78
N GLN A 511 18.63 33.03 45.50
CA GLN A 511 19.37 34.23 45.05
C GLN A 511 18.53 35.50 45.04
N ILE A 512 17.23 35.40 44.77
CA ILE A 512 16.36 36.56 44.53
C ILE A 512 15.38 36.75 45.68
N LEU A 513 14.62 35.69 46.01
CA LEU A 513 13.52 35.79 46.98
C LEU A 513 14.03 35.68 48.41
N PHE A 514 14.99 34.79 48.67
CA PHE A 514 15.53 34.58 50.01
C PHE A 514 16.13 35.87 50.59
N PRO A 515 16.98 36.66 49.90
CA PRO A 515 17.47 37.94 50.44
C PRO A 515 16.36 38.96 50.72
N TYR A 516 15.23 38.88 50.02
CA TYR A 516 14.10 39.78 50.21
C TYR A 516 13.26 39.40 51.45
N TYR A 517 12.95 38.12 51.62
CA TYR A 517 12.10 37.63 52.71
C TYR A 517 12.86 37.35 54.01
N TRP A 518 14.13 36.98 53.93
CA TRP A 518 14.96 36.65 55.09
C TRP A 518 15.03 37.78 56.13
N PRO A 519 15.25 39.06 55.76
CA PRO A 519 15.18 40.19 56.69
C PRO A 519 13.86 40.26 57.46
N GLN A 520 12.71 40.06 56.78
CA GLN A 520 11.40 40.16 57.39
C GLN A 520 11.12 39.02 58.39
N VAL A 521 11.56 37.80 58.06
CA VAL A 521 11.47 36.64 58.95
C VAL A 521 12.34 36.84 60.18
N MET A 522 13.59 37.27 60.00
CA MET A 522 14.53 37.51 61.10
C MET A 522 14.07 38.68 61.99
N PHE A 523 13.49 39.72 61.41
CA PHE A 523 12.88 40.83 62.16
C PHE A 523 11.75 40.34 63.08
N LYS A 524 10.87 39.44 62.59
CA LYS A 524 9.80 38.86 63.40
C LYS A 524 10.30 37.94 64.52
N ILE A 525 11.36 37.18 64.30
CA ILE A 525 11.88 36.21 65.29
C ILE A 525 12.67 36.92 66.40
N PHE A 526 13.57 37.83 66.04
CA PHE A 526 14.51 38.42 67.00
C PHE A 526 14.05 39.76 67.58
N GLY A 527 13.00 40.37 67.02
CA GLY A 527 12.56 41.72 67.38
C GLY A 527 13.50 42.81 66.83
N GLU A 528 12.97 44.04 66.78
CA GLU A 528 13.55 45.16 66.04
C GLU A 528 14.99 45.51 66.48
N GLY A 529 15.26 45.52 67.79
CA GLY A 529 16.56 45.89 68.34
C GLY A 529 17.68 44.85 68.14
N ALA A 530 17.35 43.55 68.22
CA ALA A 530 18.33 42.48 68.02
C ALA A 530 18.58 42.21 66.54
N PHE A 531 17.57 42.37 65.69
CA PHE A 531 17.70 42.24 64.24
C PHE A 531 18.67 43.27 63.65
N LEU A 532 18.59 44.55 64.04
CA LEU A 532 19.50 45.59 63.55
C LEU A 532 20.96 45.31 63.92
N LYS A 533 21.22 44.84 65.15
CA LYS A 533 22.56 44.44 65.59
C LYS A 533 23.09 43.25 64.79
N PHE A 534 22.24 42.24 64.56
CA PHE A 534 22.60 41.07 63.76
C PHE A 534 22.87 41.44 62.30
N LEU A 535 21.99 42.23 61.67
CA LEU A 535 22.15 42.70 60.30
C LEU A 535 23.44 43.51 60.13
N PHE A 536 23.73 44.42 61.07
CA PHE A 536 24.97 45.19 61.06
C PHE A 536 26.20 44.28 61.16
N THR A 537 26.13 43.23 62.00
CA THR A 537 27.20 42.24 62.15
C THR A 537 27.41 41.43 60.87
N VAL A 538 26.33 40.93 60.23
CA VAL A 538 26.41 40.15 58.98
C VAL A 538 26.89 41.00 57.81
N VAL A 539 26.41 42.24 57.68
CA VAL A 539 26.87 43.15 56.63
C VAL A 539 28.33 43.54 56.84
N SER A 540 28.75 43.80 58.09
CA SER A 540 30.15 44.10 58.41
C SER A 540 31.07 42.90 58.13
N LEU A 541 30.62 41.68 58.46
CA LEU A 541 31.35 40.44 58.18
C LEU A 541 31.42 40.16 56.67
N GLY A 542 30.29 40.31 55.96
CA GLY A 542 30.22 40.16 54.51
C GLY A 542 31.09 41.18 53.78
N TYR A 543 31.11 42.43 54.24
CA TYR A 543 32.01 43.47 53.73
C TYR A 543 33.48 43.13 54.02
N GLY A 544 33.79 42.58 55.20
CA GLY A 544 35.13 42.09 55.54
C GLY A 544 35.60 40.96 54.63
N ILE A 545 34.75 39.96 54.38
CA ILE A 545 35.05 38.84 53.45
C ILE A 545 35.19 39.36 52.01
N TYR A 546 34.29 40.23 51.56
CA TYR A 546 34.37 40.84 50.23
C TYR A 546 35.67 41.64 50.06
N LYS A 547 36.05 42.43 51.08
CA LYS A 547 37.30 43.20 51.08
C LYS A 547 38.53 42.28 51.05
N ALA A 548 38.53 41.21 51.84
CA ALA A 548 39.61 40.22 51.83
C ALA A 548 39.73 39.47 50.48
N HIS A 549 38.59 39.09 49.88
CA HIS A 549 38.54 38.47 48.55
C HIS A 549 39.02 39.44 47.47
N ARG A 550 38.62 40.71 47.55
CA ARG A 550 39.07 41.77 46.65
C ARG A 550 40.58 42.01 46.77
N GLU A 551 41.12 42.05 47.99
CA GLU A 551 42.57 42.16 48.22
C GLU A 551 43.33 40.92 47.72
N GLN A 552 42.76 39.71 47.80
CA GLN A 552 43.33 38.49 47.19
C GLN A 552 43.30 38.54 45.66
N ILE A 553 42.19 39.02 45.09
CA ILE A 553 42.01 39.23 43.64
C ILE A 553 43.01 40.28 43.11
N ASP A 554 43.21 41.36 43.86
CA ASP A 554 44.17 42.42 43.53
C ASP A 554 45.62 41.94 43.70
N LYS A 555 45.90 41.04 44.66
CA LYS A 555 47.22 40.39 44.84
C LYS A 555 47.54 39.35 43.77
N LEU A 556 46.54 38.70 43.17
CA LEU A 556 46.73 37.71 42.10
C LEU A 556 46.99 38.36 40.73
N GLY A 557 47.03 39.69 40.62
CA GLY A 557 47.43 40.41 39.40
C GLY A 557 46.58 40.14 38.16
N GLY A 558 45.52 39.34 38.27
CA GLY A 558 44.96 38.63 37.12
C GLY A 558 43.57 39.07 36.68
N VAL A 559 42.81 39.89 37.43
CA VAL A 559 41.44 40.20 36.98
C VAL A 559 41.42 41.17 35.79
N LYS A 560 42.37 42.12 35.70
CA LYS A 560 42.50 42.96 34.50
C LYS A 560 43.01 42.18 33.30
N GLU A 561 43.97 41.27 33.47
CA GLU A 561 44.50 40.45 32.37
C GLU A 561 43.53 39.34 31.95
N VAL A 562 42.83 38.70 32.88
CA VAL A 562 41.76 37.73 32.59
C VAL A 562 40.55 38.41 31.96
N TRP A 563 40.13 39.60 32.42
CA TRP A 563 39.08 40.35 31.72
C TRP A 563 39.50 40.81 30.34
N LYS A 564 40.78 41.19 30.16
CA LYS A 564 41.31 41.55 28.85
C LYS A 564 41.36 40.33 27.92
N LEU A 565 41.81 39.17 28.41
CA LEU A 565 41.79 37.90 27.67
C LEU A 565 40.37 37.43 27.35
N VAL A 566 39.42 37.58 28.28
CA VAL A 566 38.01 37.23 28.05
C VAL A 566 37.36 38.20 27.06
N GLN A 567 37.67 39.49 27.11
CA GLN A 567 37.21 40.48 26.11
C GLN A 567 37.85 40.24 24.74
N GLU A 568 39.13 39.91 24.68
CA GLU A 568 39.83 39.58 23.44
C GLU A 568 39.28 38.27 22.84
N ASP A 569 39.06 37.22 23.63
CA ASP A 569 38.47 35.95 23.16
C ASP A 569 37.00 36.12 22.76
N THR A 570 36.19 36.90 23.49
CA THR A 570 34.80 37.17 23.07
C THR A 570 34.71 38.07 21.84
N ALA A 571 35.63 39.03 21.68
CA ALA A 571 35.73 39.83 20.46
C ALA A 571 36.18 38.97 19.26
N GLN A 572 37.14 38.08 19.45
CA GLN A 572 37.65 37.18 18.42
C GLN A 572 36.60 36.13 18.01
N ARG A 573 35.87 35.55 18.96
CA ARG A 573 34.72 34.65 18.68
C ARG A 573 33.57 35.37 18.00
N SER A 574 33.28 36.62 18.37
CA SER A 574 32.26 37.43 17.68
C SER A 574 32.68 37.78 16.26
N LEU A 575 33.97 38.04 16.03
CA LEU A 575 34.54 38.25 14.69
C LEU A 575 34.49 36.97 13.85
N GLU A 576 34.85 35.81 14.42
CA GLU A 576 34.74 34.50 13.76
C GLU A 576 33.29 34.11 13.47
N PHE A 577 32.36 34.39 14.38
CA PHE A 577 30.94 34.17 14.18
C PHE A 577 30.41 35.06 13.05
N ASN A 578 30.76 36.35 13.04
CA ASN A 578 30.39 37.27 11.95
C ASN A 578 31.05 36.90 10.62
N ASN A 579 32.29 36.42 10.62
CA ASN A 579 32.99 35.96 9.41
C ASN A 579 32.42 34.63 8.89
N ARG A 580 32.04 33.69 9.77
CA ARG A 580 31.30 32.46 9.39
C ARG A 580 29.89 32.77 8.91
N ALA A 581 29.20 33.73 9.52
CA ALA A 581 27.90 34.20 9.06
C ALA A 581 28.01 34.88 7.68
N ARG A 582 29.02 35.73 7.45
CA ARG A 582 29.29 36.33 6.14
C ARG A 582 29.72 35.30 5.09
N GLN A 583 30.58 34.34 5.42
CA GLN A 583 30.97 33.26 4.51
C GLN A 583 29.82 32.29 4.18
N LYS A 584 28.87 32.07 5.10
CA LYS A 584 27.66 31.27 4.84
C LYS A 584 26.57 32.04 4.08
N LEU A 585 26.48 33.37 4.22
CA LEU A 585 25.44 34.19 3.58
C LEU A 585 25.80 34.70 2.17
N VAL A 586 27.10 34.83 1.84
CA VAL A 586 27.53 35.37 0.52
C VAL A 586 27.30 34.39 -0.66
N PRO A 587 27.58 33.07 -0.57
CA PRO A 587 27.35 32.14 -1.68
C PRO A 587 25.87 31.92 -2.06
N PRO A 588 24.90 31.74 -1.12
CA PRO A 588 23.52 31.43 -1.48
C PRO A 588 22.76 32.65 -2.02
N VAL A 589 23.09 33.87 -1.57
CA VAL A 589 22.47 35.10 -2.08
C VAL A 589 23.00 35.44 -3.48
N GLN A 590 24.30 35.27 -3.74
CA GLN A 590 24.85 35.44 -5.09
C GLN A 590 24.37 34.36 -6.07
N ARG A 591 24.17 33.10 -5.62
CA ARG A 591 23.55 32.05 -6.46
C ARG A 591 22.08 32.33 -6.76
N LYS A 592 21.29 32.78 -5.78
CA LYS A 592 19.88 33.21 -6.00
C LYS A 592 19.79 34.39 -6.96
N TRP A 593 20.70 35.37 -6.84
CA TRP A 593 20.75 36.50 -7.78
C TRP A 593 21.18 36.09 -9.19
N ARG A 594 22.14 35.17 -9.35
CA ARG A 594 22.54 34.65 -10.67
C ARG A 594 21.42 33.79 -11.29
N SER A 595 20.72 32.99 -10.50
CA SER A 595 19.56 32.19 -10.95
C SER A 595 18.38 33.07 -11.37
N ALA A 596 18.04 34.09 -10.56
CA ALA A 596 17.00 35.07 -10.89
C ALA A 596 17.35 35.87 -12.15
N ARG A 597 18.62 36.28 -12.32
CA ARG A 597 19.09 36.98 -13.52
C ARG A 597 19.09 36.08 -14.76
N HIS A 598 19.36 34.78 -14.60
CA HIS A 598 19.31 33.82 -15.70
C HIS A 598 17.86 33.49 -16.11
N ASN A 599 16.94 33.38 -15.15
CA ASN A 599 15.50 33.20 -15.39
C ASN A 599 14.87 34.44 -16.03
N LEU A 600 15.24 35.64 -15.60
CA LEU A 600 14.82 36.90 -16.24
C LEU A 600 15.34 36.98 -17.69
N ARG A 601 16.59 36.55 -17.97
CA ARG A 601 17.11 36.45 -19.34
C ARG A 601 16.37 35.41 -20.20
N ARG A 602 16.01 34.25 -19.63
CA ARG A 602 15.21 33.23 -20.35
C ARG A 602 13.80 33.72 -20.64
N GLN A 603 13.19 34.44 -19.71
CA GLN A 603 11.87 35.04 -19.92
C GLN A 603 11.93 36.18 -20.95
N SER A 604 12.98 37.02 -20.96
CA SER A 604 13.15 38.05 -21.99
C SER A 604 13.37 37.47 -23.39
N VAL A 605 14.07 36.34 -23.52
CA VAL A 605 14.23 35.62 -24.81
C VAL A 605 12.93 34.99 -25.27
N LYS A 606 12.13 34.41 -24.36
CA LYS A 606 10.79 33.90 -24.70
C LYS A 606 9.86 35.02 -25.15
N VAL A 607 9.84 36.15 -24.45
CA VAL A 607 9.00 37.31 -24.82
C VAL A 607 9.43 37.92 -26.15
N ARG A 608 10.74 37.95 -26.45
CA ARG A 608 11.27 38.38 -27.75
C ARG A 608 10.85 37.44 -28.89
N ASN A 609 10.95 36.12 -28.68
CA ASN A 609 10.49 35.12 -29.65
C ASN A 609 8.97 35.12 -29.85
N PHE A 610 8.19 35.53 -28.84
CA PHE A 610 6.74 35.73 -28.96
C PHE A 610 6.37 37.01 -29.72
N ALA A 611 7.17 38.08 -29.56
CA ALA A 611 6.99 39.33 -30.31
C ALA A 611 7.39 39.20 -31.78
N GLU A 612 8.47 38.45 -32.09
CA GLU A 612 8.93 38.19 -33.47
C GLU A 612 7.98 37.25 -34.25
N ARG A 613 7.11 36.49 -33.55
CA ARG A 613 6.08 35.62 -34.16
C ARG A 613 4.70 36.30 -34.33
N GLY A 614 4.63 37.62 -34.15
CA GLY A 614 3.41 38.39 -34.46
C GLY A 614 2.21 38.17 -33.53
N LEU A 615 2.40 37.55 -32.36
CA LEU A 615 1.29 37.10 -31.50
C LEU A 615 0.97 38.05 -30.32
N VAL A 616 1.27 39.35 -30.40
CA VAL A 616 0.85 40.29 -29.35
C VAL A 616 0.33 41.62 -29.91
N ALA A 617 -0.97 41.66 -30.18
CA ALA A 617 -1.79 42.86 -30.11
C ALA A 617 -3.01 42.50 -29.24
N PRO A 618 -3.37 43.21 -28.15
CA PRO A 618 -2.97 44.55 -27.72
C PRO A 618 -2.58 44.63 -26.22
N ILE A 619 -1.29 44.74 -25.88
CA ILE A 619 -0.84 45.17 -24.53
C ILE A 619 0.12 46.35 -24.70
N ARG A 620 -0.37 47.42 -25.34
CA ARG A 620 0.36 48.70 -25.44
C ARG A 620 -0.22 49.81 -24.55
N ARG A 621 -1.36 49.60 -23.88
CA ARG A 621 -2.03 50.63 -23.06
C ARG A 621 -1.84 50.52 -21.54
N THR A 622 -1.33 49.40 -21.02
CA THR A 622 -1.10 49.23 -19.57
C THR A 622 0.34 49.51 -19.12
N TRP A 623 1.30 49.66 -20.04
CA TRP A 623 2.71 49.87 -19.69
C TRP A 623 3.13 51.34 -19.54
N THR A 624 2.30 52.31 -19.90
CA THR A 624 2.59 53.74 -19.74
C THR A 624 2.25 54.31 -18.35
N ARG A 625 1.60 53.54 -17.46
CA ARG A 625 1.29 53.99 -16.08
C ARG A 625 2.27 53.53 -14.99
N VAL A 626 3.20 52.61 -15.28
CA VAL A 626 4.16 52.09 -14.27
C VAL A 626 5.50 52.86 -14.28
N ARG A 627 5.68 53.82 -15.20
CA ARG A 627 6.96 54.54 -15.38
C ARG A 627 7.09 55.88 -14.66
N ARG A 628 6.15 56.26 -13.79
CA ARG A 628 6.28 57.45 -12.93
C ARG A 628 5.92 57.12 -11.49
N TRP A 629 6.89 56.57 -10.78
CA TRP A 629 6.95 56.64 -9.32
C TRP A 629 8.36 57.12 -8.95
N PRO A 630 8.51 58.20 -8.16
CA PRO A 630 9.79 58.86 -8.00
C PRO A 630 10.68 58.14 -6.99
N ALA A 631 11.95 57.99 -7.36
CA ALA A 631 13.05 57.59 -6.51
C ALA A 631 13.35 58.68 -5.45
N ARG A 632 12.59 58.69 -4.35
CA ARG A 632 12.95 59.36 -3.10
C ARG A 632 12.49 58.48 -1.94
N ASN A 633 13.45 57.73 -1.37
CA ASN A 633 13.48 57.12 -0.03
C ASN A 633 14.17 55.75 -0.04
N LEU A 634 15.45 55.72 -0.44
CA LEU A 634 16.35 54.61 -0.16
C LEU A 634 17.71 55.22 0.20
N ASN A 635 17.76 55.88 1.37
CA ASN A 635 19.00 56.30 2.03
C ASN A 635 18.81 56.47 3.55
N ARG A 636 18.00 55.59 4.14
CA ARG A 636 17.99 55.31 5.58
C ARG A 636 17.97 53.79 5.71
N ASP A 637 18.70 53.28 6.69
CA ASP A 637 19.03 51.86 6.92
C ASP A 637 20.34 51.42 6.23
N ARG A 638 21.37 52.22 6.51
CA ARG A 638 22.73 51.72 6.74
C ARG A 638 23.19 52.33 8.07
N ASP A 639 22.82 51.67 9.16
CA ASP A 639 23.55 51.60 10.43
C ASP A 639 23.24 50.24 11.04
#